data_AF-A0A1R3KY96-F1
#
_entry.id   AF-A0A1R3KY96-F1
#
_cell.length_a   1.000
_cell.length_b   1.000
_cell.length_c   1.000
_cell.angle_alpha   90.00
_cell.angle_beta   90.00
_cell.angle_gamma   90.00
#
_symmetry.space_group_name_H-M   'P 1'
#
loop_
_entity.id
_entity.type
_entity.pdbx_description
1 polymer ?
#
loop_
_entity_poly.entity_id
_entity_poly.type
_entity_poly.pdbx_seq_one_letter_code
_entity_poly.pdbx_strand_id
1 'polypeptide(L)'
;MRGSLWQLGQSITRRLAQADKKAVTRRYFASEADLKKTVLYDFHVAHGGKMVPFAGWSMPIQYKDSIMESTINCRENGSLFDVSHMCGLSLKGKDSIPFLEKLVIADVAGLAPGTGTLTVFTNEKGGAIDDSVITKVKDDHIYIVVNAGCRDKDLAHIEEHMKAFKAKGGDVSWHIHDERSLLALQGPLAAPVLQHLTKDDLSKLYFGEFRILDINGSICFLTRTGYTGEDGFEISVPSENALDLAKAILEKSEGKVRLTGLGARDSLRLEAGLCLYGNDMEQHTTPVEAGLTWAIGKRRRAEGGFLGAEVILKQLADGPPVRRVGFISSGPPPRSHSEIQDEKGNNIGEITSGGFSPCLKKNIAMGYVKSGQHKNGSMMSTVNPPGVISKSQAFLGNVSLFSKLPSAAIHHRLSRVHSSKIVLSSLPSWKDSCKLTTHLLSHRVAPKRWLCQSHGSVSSDDEYRSSRNIAISLFRRYRNVIDRGGGDNLKEFITAGVNAYALGCTDEGLRKELIAIKESGIEIEAMQSYGGSTSLKSKISSEEVDECILWLSIIFITILCTPQPTIVRWSSTPPVSDDILHHWKGFCALIANAYFIRGMAWLPVKTLQLEQMAVAGRAEEPSVVASRMRLVFSTLEVVSPQWPKV
;
A
#
# COMPACT_ATOMS: atom_id res chain seq x y z
N MET A 1 49.87 15.25 -35.74
CA MET A 1 49.28 14.00 -35.21
C MET A 1 48.34 14.42 -34.08
N ARG A 2 47.02 14.46 -34.30
CA ARG A 2 46.06 13.35 -34.04
C ARG A 2 46.15 12.77 -32.62
N GLY A 3 45.19 13.17 -31.78
CA GLY A 3 44.53 12.32 -30.78
C GLY A 3 45.30 11.88 -29.53
N SER A 4 45.06 12.57 -28.40
CA SER A 4 44.79 12.00 -27.05
C SER A 4 45.00 13.05 -25.96
N LEU A 5 43.92 13.70 -25.50
CA LEU A 5 43.86 14.43 -24.21
C LEU A 5 42.43 14.88 -23.84
N TRP A 6 41.42 14.14 -24.28
CA TRP A 6 39.99 14.47 -24.10
C TRP A 6 39.22 13.29 -23.46
N GLN A 7 39.72 12.77 -22.32
CA GLN A 7 38.96 11.74 -21.56
C GLN A 7 39.26 11.55 -20.06
N LEU A 8 40.15 12.34 -19.43
CA LEU A 8 40.30 12.36 -17.96
C LEU A 8 40.15 13.81 -17.45
N GLY A 9 38.92 14.18 -17.04
CA GLY A 9 38.66 15.55 -16.58
C GLY A 9 37.19 15.93 -16.29
N GLN A 10 36.29 14.95 -16.07
CA GLN A 10 34.90 15.22 -15.66
C GLN A 10 34.47 14.39 -14.44
N SER A 11 35.26 14.51 -13.37
CA SER A 11 34.80 14.31 -12.00
C SER A 11 35.60 15.27 -11.11
N ILE A 12 34.99 15.79 -10.04
CA ILE A 12 35.60 16.77 -9.12
C ILE A 12 35.79 18.19 -9.72
N THR A 13 34.69 18.86 -10.11
CA THR A 13 34.64 20.34 -10.17
C THR A 13 33.20 20.90 -10.06
N ARG A 14 32.51 20.58 -8.96
CA ARG A 14 31.27 21.26 -8.54
C ARG A 14 31.21 21.42 -7.01
N ARG A 15 32.18 22.17 -6.48
CA ARG A 15 32.16 22.87 -5.19
C ARG A 15 33.26 23.93 -5.25
N LEU A 16 33.01 25.11 -4.67
CA LEU A 16 33.89 26.31 -4.64
C LEU A 16 34.04 27.10 -5.96
N ALA A 17 32.99 27.83 -6.37
CA ALA A 17 33.14 29.07 -7.19
C ALA A 17 31.86 29.95 -7.23
N GLN A 18 31.30 30.33 -6.07
CA GLN A 18 30.58 31.61 -5.86
C GLN A 18 30.20 31.75 -4.38
N ALA A 19 31.14 32.26 -3.61
CA ALA A 19 30.88 32.74 -2.25
C ALA A 19 30.30 34.15 -2.34
N ASP A 20 29.04 34.27 -2.74
CA ASP A 20 28.32 35.54 -2.70
C ASP A 20 27.45 35.59 -1.43
N LYS A 21 27.75 36.55 -0.54
CA LYS A 21 27.14 36.63 0.79
C LYS A 21 25.71 37.17 0.70
N LYS A 22 24.75 36.30 0.36
CA LYS A 22 23.32 36.60 0.53
C LYS A 22 22.71 35.76 1.65
N ALA A 23 22.27 36.49 2.68
CA ALA A 23 21.45 36.10 3.82
C ALA A 23 21.27 34.59 4.04
N VAL A 24 21.92 34.08 5.09
CA VAL A 24 21.38 32.95 5.85
C VAL A 24 19.93 33.29 6.18
N THR A 25 18.98 32.47 5.73
CA THR A 25 17.56 32.62 6.03
C THR A 25 17.39 32.43 7.53
N ARG A 26 17.47 33.54 8.27
CA ARG A 26 17.17 33.60 9.70
C ARG A 26 15.81 32.95 9.88
N ARG A 27 15.71 31.90 10.70
CA ARG A 27 14.41 31.43 11.18
C ARG A 27 13.75 32.65 11.81
N TYR A 28 12.77 33.23 11.13
CA TYR A 28 11.83 34.14 11.77
C TYR A 28 11.03 33.26 12.73
N PHE A 29 11.51 33.21 13.97
CA PHE A 29 10.62 32.98 15.09
C PHE A 29 9.59 34.10 15.00
N ALA A 30 8.39 33.77 14.50
CA ALA A 30 7.24 34.63 14.72
C ALA A 30 7.15 34.88 16.23
N SER A 31 6.92 36.13 16.62
CA SER A 31 6.62 36.39 18.03
C SER A 31 5.35 35.61 18.38
N GLU A 32 5.21 35.15 19.63
CA GLU A 32 4.00 34.40 20.03
C GLU A 32 2.70 35.22 19.83
N ALA A 33 2.82 36.54 19.69
CA ALA A 33 1.70 37.45 19.44
C ALA A 33 1.10 37.38 18.02
N ASP A 34 1.84 36.84 17.02
CA ASP A 34 1.45 36.91 15.60
C ASP A 34 0.87 35.59 15.02
N LEU A 35 0.74 34.52 15.83
CA LEU A 35 0.29 33.22 15.35
C LEU A 35 -1.22 33.17 15.11
N LYS A 36 -1.63 32.67 13.94
CA LYS A 36 -3.04 32.36 13.64
C LYS A 36 -3.56 31.28 14.58
N LYS A 37 -4.86 31.33 14.92
CA LYS A 37 -5.53 30.39 15.82
C LYS A 37 -6.69 29.72 15.10
N THR A 38 -6.82 28.40 15.24
CA THR A 38 -8.03 27.69 14.81
C THR A 38 -9.17 27.97 15.79
N VAL A 39 -10.42 27.69 15.39
CA VAL A 39 -11.58 27.84 16.30
C VAL A 39 -11.48 26.93 17.53
N LEU A 40 -10.73 25.82 17.43
CA LEU A 40 -10.46 24.93 18.55
C LEU A 40 -9.30 25.37 19.46
N TYR A 41 -8.67 26.53 19.25
CA TYR A 41 -7.50 26.96 20.05
C TYR A 41 -7.75 26.91 21.56
N ASP A 42 -8.81 27.55 22.07
CA ASP A 42 -9.09 27.57 23.52
C ASP A 42 -9.49 26.18 24.04
N PHE A 43 -10.11 25.36 23.18
CA PHE A 43 -10.43 23.97 23.48
C PHE A 43 -9.15 23.12 23.62
N HIS A 44 -8.15 23.33 22.77
CA HIS A 44 -6.84 22.67 22.89
C HIS A 44 -6.15 23.04 24.19
N VAL A 45 -6.11 24.33 24.53
CA VAL A 45 -5.53 24.83 25.79
C VAL A 45 -6.25 24.22 27.00
N ALA A 46 -7.59 24.21 27.01
CA ALA A 46 -8.40 23.62 28.09
C ALA A 46 -8.15 22.12 28.29
N HIS A 47 -7.75 21.39 27.24
CA HIS A 47 -7.41 19.96 27.31
C HIS A 47 -5.91 19.68 27.52
N GLY A 48 -5.12 20.71 27.89
CA GLY A 48 -3.70 20.58 28.16
C GLY A 48 -2.82 20.44 26.91
N GLY A 49 -3.28 20.98 25.78
CA GLY A 49 -2.53 21.06 24.53
C GLY A 49 -1.27 21.91 24.68
N LYS A 50 -0.12 21.34 24.36
CA LYS A 50 1.16 22.05 24.32
C LYS A 50 1.28 22.77 22.99
N MET A 51 0.88 24.04 22.97
CA MET A 51 0.80 24.85 21.77
C MET A 51 2.20 25.25 21.26
N VAL A 52 2.43 25.13 19.96
CA VAL A 52 3.68 25.50 19.29
C VAL A 52 3.42 26.24 17.97
N PRO A 53 4.37 27.05 17.46
CA PRO A 53 4.33 27.57 16.11
C PRO A 53 4.41 26.43 15.07
N PHE A 54 3.42 26.33 14.18
CA PHE A 54 3.41 25.39 13.06
C PHE A 54 2.75 26.04 11.84
N ALA A 55 3.47 26.19 10.72
CA ALA A 55 2.98 26.80 9.49
C ALA A 55 2.30 28.19 9.67
N GLY A 56 2.73 29.00 10.65
CA GLY A 56 2.12 30.29 10.98
C GLY A 56 0.90 30.23 11.91
N TRP A 57 0.54 29.03 12.39
CA TRP A 57 -0.54 28.79 13.34
C TRP A 57 0.00 28.37 14.72
N SER A 58 -0.81 28.56 15.76
CA SER A 58 -0.57 28.01 17.09
C SER A 58 -1.33 26.69 17.23
N MET A 59 -0.61 25.57 17.20
CA MET A 59 -1.17 24.21 17.13
C MET A 59 -0.61 23.32 18.26
N PRO A 60 -1.38 22.35 18.80
CA PRO A 60 -0.90 21.44 19.83
C PRO A 60 0.07 20.40 19.25
N ILE A 61 1.33 20.37 19.73
CA ILE A 61 2.27 19.30 19.35
C ILE A 61 1.94 17.96 20.04
N GLN A 62 1.40 18.04 21.25
CA GLN A 62 0.84 16.93 22.03
C GLN A 62 -0.10 17.47 23.11
N TYR A 63 -0.74 16.58 23.87
CA TYR A 63 -1.54 16.90 25.05
C TYR A 63 -0.87 16.33 26.31
N LYS A 64 -1.68 15.85 27.26
CA LYS A 64 -1.25 15.09 28.44
C LYS A 64 -0.46 13.83 28.07
N ASP A 65 -1.00 13.04 27.14
CA ASP A 65 -0.34 11.85 26.61
C ASP A 65 0.97 12.21 25.90
N SER A 66 1.97 11.34 26.00
CA SER A 66 3.17 11.43 25.17
C SER A 66 2.86 11.13 23.70
N ILE A 67 3.72 11.62 22.80
CA ILE A 67 3.64 11.32 21.36
C ILE A 67 3.53 9.80 21.11
N MET A 68 4.27 8.99 21.87
CA MET A 68 4.25 7.52 21.75
C MET A 68 2.89 6.93 22.13
N GLU A 69 2.30 7.37 23.26
CA GLU A 69 0.99 6.91 23.72
C GLU A 69 -0.13 7.33 22.78
N SER A 70 -0.10 8.57 22.26
CA SER A 70 -1.11 9.03 21.30
C SER A 70 -1.01 8.31 19.95
N THR A 71 0.20 8.01 19.47
CA THR A 71 0.41 7.17 18.27
C THR A 71 -0.19 5.77 18.46
N ILE A 72 0.11 5.11 19.58
CA ILE A 72 -0.44 3.78 19.88
C ILE A 72 -1.98 3.86 20.02
N ASN A 73 -2.51 4.88 20.70
CA ASN A 73 -3.97 5.04 20.84
C ASN A 73 -4.67 5.27 19.50
N CYS A 74 -4.03 5.90 18.51
CA CYS A 74 -4.60 6.02 17.16
C CYS A 74 -4.68 4.65 16.45
N ARG A 75 -3.68 3.78 16.63
CA ARG A 75 -3.65 2.41 16.05
C ARG A 75 -4.66 1.47 16.72
N GLU A 76 -4.82 1.58 18.03
CA GLU A 76 -5.64 0.64 18.82
C GLU A 76 -7.11 1.08 18.98
N ASN A 77 -7.35 2.40 19.06
CA ASN A 77 -8.65 2.98 19.36
C ASN A 77 -9.01 4.03 18.29
N GLY A 78 -8.56 5.26 18.48
CA GLY A 78 -8.75 6.35 17.53
C GLY A 78 -8.22 7.68 18.05
N SER A 79 -8.20 8.67 17.18
CA SER A 79 -7.64 9.99 17.45
C SER A 79 -8.39 11.07 16.67
N LEU A 80 -8.66 12.18 17.35
CA LEU A 80 -9.22 13.39 16.77
C LEU A 80 -8.11 14.43 16.64
N PHE A 81 -7.84 14.85 15.41
CA PHE A 81 -6.87 15.88 15.07
C PHE A 81 -7.60 17.12 14.58
N ASP A 82 -7.16 18.29 15.05
CA ASP A 82 -7.50 19.56 14.41
C ASP A 82 -6.52 19.82 13.26
N VAL A 83 -7.05 19.83 12.03
CA VAL A 83 -6.32 20.14 10.81
C VAL A 83 -6.88 21.38 10.11
N SER A 84 -7.62 22.23 10.83
CA SER A 84 -8.25 23.47 10.32
C SER A 84 -7.27 24.56 9.89
N HIS A 85 -5.96 24.32 10.05
CA HIS A 85 -4.89 25.14 9.50
C HIS A 85 -4.62 24.83 8.02
N MET A 86 -5.08 23.68 7.51
CA MET A 86 -5.08 23.34 6.08
C MET A 86 -6.12 24.16 5.31
N CYS A 87 -5.95 24.30 4.00
CA CYS A 87 -6.83 25.13 3.17
C CYS A 87 -7.75 24.27 2.31
N GLY A 88 -9.04 24.21 2.67
CA GLY A 88 -10.08 23.68 1.81
C GLY A 88 -10.54 24.71 0.77
N LEU A 89 -10.76 24.32 -0.48
CA LEU A 89 -11.33 25.17 -1.52
C LEU A 89 -12.21 24.36 -2.49
N SER A 90 -13.19 25.03 -3.10
CA SER A 90 -14.00 24.47 -4.18
C SER A 90 -13.69 25.17 -5.50
N LEU A 91 -13.29 24.43 -6.53
CA LEU A 91 -13.32 24.91 -7.92
C LEU A 91 -14.70 24.66 -8.52
N LYS A 92 -15.24 25.64 -9.25
CA LYS A 92 -16.56 25.56 -9.90
C LYS A 92 -16.55 26.17 -11.30
N GLY A 93 -17.37 25.62 -12.19
CA GLY A 93 -17.49 26.04 -13.59
C GLY A 93 -17.32 24.85 -14.53
N LYS A 94 -17.85 24.95 -15.76
CA LYS A 94 -17.87 23.83 -16.72
C LYS A 94 -16.47 23.37 -17.12
N ASP A 95 -15.47 24.25 -17.03
CA ASP A 95 -14.09 24.00 -17.42
C ASP A 95 -13.18 23.72 -16.20
N SER A 96 -13.76 23.51 -15.01
CA SER A 96 -13.00 23.27 -13.76
C SER A 96 -12.08 22.05 -13.82
N ILE A 97 -12.54 20.94 -14.41
CA ILE A 97 -11.72 19.73 -14.64
C ILE A 97 -10.61 20.01 -15.68
N PRO A 98 -10.91 20.46 -16.92
CA PRO A 98 -9.89 20.86 -17.91
C PRO A 98 -8.89 21.91 -17.44
N PHE A 99 -9.27 22.77 -16.49
CA PHE A 99 -8.37 23.71 -15.84
C PHE A 99 -7.44 23.00 -14.86
N LEU A 100 -7.99 22.29 -13.86
CA LEU A 100 -7.20 21.67 -12.80
C LEU A 100 -6.18 20.66 -13.34
N GLU A 101 -6.56 19.88 -14.35
CA GLU A 101 -5.68 18.89 -14.97
C GLU A 101 -4.41 19.46 -15.59
N LYS A 102 -4.35 20.77 -15.89
CA LYS A 102 -3.11 21.40 -16.34
C LYS A 102 -2.07 21.50 -15.21
N LEU A 103 -2.53 21.59 -13.97
CA LEU A 103 -1.69 21.82 -12.79
C LEU A 103 -1.34 20.54 -12.05
N VAL A 104 -2.17 19.49 -12.17
CA VAL A 104 -2.06 18.25 -11.38
C VAL A 104 -1.87 16.99 -12.22
N ILE A 105 -1.19 16.00 -11.64
CA ILE A 105 -0.87 14.70 -12.28
C ILE A 105 -2.01 13.68 -12.32
N ALA A 106 -3.09 13.90 -11.56
CA ALA A 106 -4.23 12.98 -11.50
C ALA A 106 -5.10 13.03 -12.77
N ASP A 107 -5.83 11.94 -13.02
CA ASP A 107 -6.91 11.87 -14.00
C ASP A 107 -8.23 12.26 -13.32
N VAL A 108 -8.48 13.56 -13.24
CA VAL A 108 -9.63 14.14 -12.54
C VAL A 108 -10.91 13.90 -13.34
N ALA A 109 -10.82 13.97 -14.67
CA ALA A 109 -11.93 13.63 -15.57
C ALA A 109 -12.41 12.18 -15.35
N GLY A 110 -11.46 11.24 -15.21
CA GLY A 110 -11.71 9.83 -14.96
C GLY A 110 -12.21 9.47 -13.56
N LEU A 111 -12.28 10.42 -12.61
CA LEU A 111 -12.93 10.18 -11.32
C LEU A 111 -14.45 10.04 -11.49
N ALA A 112 -15.07 9.23 -10.62
CA ALA A 112 -16.51 9.19 -10.47
C ALA A 112 -16.97 10.39 -9.61
N PRO A 113 -18.20 10.90 -9.82
CA PRO A 113 -18.78 11.89 -8.91
C PRO A 113 -18.83 11.36 -7.47
N GLY A 114 -18.40 12.19 -6.52
CA GLY A 114 -18.27 11.81 -5.11
C GLY A 114 -17.04 10.94 -4.81
N THR A 115 -16.01 10.91 -5.65
CA THR A 115 -14.72 10.26 -5.33
C THR A 115 -13.52 11.20 -5.49
N GLY A 116 -12.45 10.90 -4.77
CA GLY A 116 -11.23 11.68 -4.73
C GLY A 116 -9.96 10.82 -4.73
N THR A 117 -8.83 11.51 -4.86
CA THR A 117 -7.49 10.92 -4.95
C THR A 117 -6.46 11.87 -4.38
N LEU A 118 -5.34 11.33 -3.90
CA LEU A 118 -4.11 12.12 -3.80
C LEU A 118 -3.68 12.54 -5.21
N THR A 119 -3.17 13.76 -5.32
CA THR A 119 -2.47 14.26 -6.49
C THR A 119 -1.27 15.11 -6.07
N VAL A 120 -0.49 15.56 -7.04
CA VAL A 120 0.62 16.49 -6.86
C VAL A 120 0.45 17.63 -7.85
N PHE A 121 0.48 18.86 -7.35
CA PHE A 121 0.65 20.06 -8.17
C PHE A 121 2.10 20.11 -8.65
N THR A 122 2.34 20.32 -9.94
CA THR A 122 3.69 20.26 -10.54
C THR A 122 4.08 21.56 -11.24
N ASN A 123 5.37 21.88 -11.23
CA ASN A 123 5.94 22.99 -12.02
C ASN A 123 6.42 22.52 -13.41
N GLU A 124 6.85 23.46 -14.26
CA GLU A 124 7.30 23.22 -15.63
C GLU A 124 8.50 22.26 -15.73
N LYS A 125 9.25 22.08 -14.64
CA LYS A 125 10.40 21.17 -14.55
C LYS A 125 10.01 19.78 -14.01
N GLY A 126 8.73 19.56 -13.73
CA GLY A 126 8.19 18.30 -13.18
C GLY A 126 8.40 18.13 -11.68
N GLY A 127 8.89 19.16 -10.99
CA GLY A 127 9.04 19.16 -9.53
C GLY A 127 7.73 19.51 -8.82
N ALA A 128 7.59 19.04 -7.58
CA ALA A 128 6.35 19.16 -6.82
C ALA A 128 6.15 20.53 -6.16
N ILE A 129 5.06 21.21 -6.50
CA ILE A 129 4.60 22.43 -5.84
C ILE A 129 3.93 22.07 -4.50
N ASP A 130 2.99 21.12 -4.46
CA ASP A 130 2.40 20.57 -3.23
C ASP A 130 1.78 19.19 -3.51
N ASP A 131 1.65 18.32 -2.51
CA ASP A 131 0.70 17.20 -2.56
C ASP A 131 -0.66 17.60 -1.99
N SER A 132 -1.74 17.12 -2.60
CA SER A 132 -3.10 17.56 -2.27
C SER A 132 -4.10 16.43 -2.47
N VAL A 133 -5.14 16.39 -1.63
CA VAL A 133 -6.31 15.55 -1.86
C VAL A 133 -7.33 16.35 -2.66
N ILE A 134 -7.70 15.82 -3.82
CA ILE A 134 -8.74 16.37 -4.68
C ILE A 134 -9.93 15.42 -4.75
N THR A 135 -11.12 15.97 -4.87
CA THR A 135 -12.39 15.24 -4.96
C THR A 135 -13.23 15.82 -6.08
N LYS A 136 -13.62 14.98 -7.04
CA LYS A 136 -14.65 15.34 -8.02
C LYS A 136 -16.00 15.21 -7.35
N VAL A 137 -16.57 16.31 -6.86
CA VAL A 137 -17.93 16.32 -6.28
C VAL A 137 -18.94 16.02 -7.39
N LYS A 138 -18.77 16.68 -8.54
CA LYS A 138 -19.46 16.44 -9.82
C LYS A 138 -18.65 17.10 -10.95
N ASP A 139 -19.07 16.98 -12.21
CA ASP A 139 -18.28 17.43 -13.37
C ASP A 139 -17.94 18.94 -13.38
N ASP A 140 -18.78 19.78 -12.76
CA ASP A 140 -18.61 21.24 -12.63
C ASP A 140 -18.19 21.70 -11.22
N HIS A 141 -17.86 20.78 -10.31
CA HIS A 141 -17.45 21.10 -8.93
C HIS A 141 -16.40 20.12 -8.39
N ILE A 142 -15.22 20.64 -8.09
CA ILE A 142 -14.11 19.91 -7.48
C ILE A 142 -13.85 20.50 -6.09
N TYR A 143 -13.72 19.67 -5.07
CA TYR A 143 -13.24 20.06 -3.74
C TYR A 143 -11.77 19.68 -3.60
N ILE A 144 -10.96 20.54 -3.00
CA ILE A 144 -9.50 20.42 -2.89
C ILE A 144 -9.08 20.77 -1.47
N VAL A 145 -8.13 20.03 -0.91
CA VAL A 145 -7.46 20.38 0.36
C VAL A 145 -5.94 20.45 0.10
N VAL A 146 -5.34 21.62 0.37
CA VAL A 146 -3.88 21.86 0.22
C VAL A 146 -3.19 22.08 1.57
N ASN A 147 -1.88 21.84 1.62
CA ASN A 147 -1.11 21.88 2.85
C ASN A 147 -1.05 23.29 3.46
N ALA A 148 -1.15 23.37 4.79
CA ALA A 148 -1.16 24.64 5.53
C ALA A 148 0.06 25.53 5.25
N GLY A 149 1.26 24.94 5.20
CA GLY A 149 2.52 25.65 4.90
C GLY A 149 2.71 26.00 3.42
N CYS A 150 1.85 25.48 2.55
CA CYS A 150 1.90 25.67 1.11
C CYS A 150 0.80 26.62 0.61
N ARG A 151 -0.30 26.76 1.38
CA ARG A 151 -1.48 27.60 1.13
C ARG A 151 -1.20 28.85 0.28
N ASP A 152 -0.39 29.81 0.75
CA ASP A 152 -0.21 31.09 0.06
C ASP A 152 0.45 30.92 -1.33
N LYS A 153 1.36 29.95 -1.46
CA LYS A 153 2.04 29.57 -2.71
C LYS A 153 1.09 28.84 -3.67
N ASP A 154 0.29 27.91 -3.16
CA ASP A 154 -0.63 27.11 -3.99
C ASP A 154 -1.80 27.95 -4.48
N LEU A 155 -2.34 28.80 -3.62
CA LEU A 155 -3.36 29.79 -3.99
C LEU A 155 -2.81 30.74 -5.06
N ALA A 156 -1.60 31.29 -4.90
CA ALA A 156 -0.98 32.13 -5.92
C ALA A 156 -0.80 31.40 -7.26
N HIS A 157 -0.32 30.15 -7.23
CA HIS A 157 -0.12 29.32 -8.42
C HIS A 157 -1.44 29.02 -9.16
N ILE A 158 -2.49 28.64 -8.43
CA ILE A 158 -3.82 28.38 -8.98
C ILE A 158 -4.41 29.67 -9.58
N GLU A 159 -4.38 30.78 -8.85
CA GLU A 159 -4.93 32.08 -9.28
C GLU A 159 -4.25 32.63 -10.55
N GLU A 160 -2.92 32.51 -10.65
CA GLU A 160 -2.16 32.92 -11.84
C GLU A 160 -2.61 32.13 -13.08
N HIS A 161 -2.63 30.80 -12.97
CA HIS A 161 -3.07 29.93 -14.06
C HIS A 161 -4.56 30.13 -14.38
N MET A 162 -5.39 30.40 -13.38
CA MET A 162 -6.82 30.64 -13.55
C MET A 162 -7.06 31.93 -14.35
N LYS A 163 -6.34 33.01 -14.05
CA LYS A 163 -6.38 34.26 -14.84
C LYS A 163 -6.01 34.01 -16.30
N ALA A 164 -4.91 33.29 -16.55
CA ALA A 164 -4.46 32.96 -17.90
C ALA A 164 -5.44 32.03 -18.65
N PHE A 165 -6.18 31.17 -17.93
CA PHE A 165 -7.20 30.30 -18.50
C PHE A 165 -8.50 31.08 -18.84
N LYS A 166 -8.96 31.94 -17.93
CA LYS A 166 -10.15 32.79 -18.12
C LYS A 166 -9.95 33.83 -19.23
N ALA A 167 -8.74 34.38 -19.36
CA ALA A 167 -8.38 35.28 -20.46
C ALA A 167 -8.49 34.62 -21.85
N LYS A 168 -8.53 33.28 -21.91
CA LYS A 168 -8.75 32.48 -23.14
C LYS A 168 -10.21 32.01 -23.30
N GLY A 169 -11.14 32.57 -22.51
CA GLY A 169 -12.57 32.26 -22.57
C GLY A 169 -13.03 31.07 -21.72
N GLY A 170 -12.17 30.52 -20.87
CA GLY A 170 -12.52 29.40 -20.00
C GLY A 170 -13.36 29.79 -18.78
N ASP A 171 -14.34 28.96 -18.43
CA ASP A 171 -15.25 29.13 -17.30
C ASP A 171 -14.80 28.30 -16.09
N VAL A 172 -14.09 28.98 -15.19
CA VAL A 172 -13.70 28.47 -13.87
C VAL A 172 -13.65 29.60 -12.85
N SER A 173 -13.97 29.24 -11.61
CA SER A 173 -13.92 30.08 -10.42
C SER A 173 -13.55 29.23 -9.21
N TRP A 174 -13.23 29.87 -8.10
CA TRP A 174 -12.98 29.19 -6.84
C TRP A 174 -13.64 29.89 -5.66
N HIS A 175 -13.88 29.11 -4.59
CA HIS A 175 -14.24 29.60 -3.26
C HIS A 175 -13.29 28.96 -2.24
N ILE A 176 -12.66 29.77 -1.41
CA ILE A 176 -11.77 29.31 -0.34
C ILE A 176 -12.62 29.18 0.93
N HIS A 177 -12.62 27.99 1.54
CA HIS A 177 -13.51 27.63 2.65
C HIS A 177 -12.96 28.07 4.02
N ASP A 178 -12.60 29.34 4.18
CA ASP A 178 -12.16 29.90 5.47
C ASP A 178 -13.29 29.97 6.51
N GLU A 179 -14.55 29.89 6.06
CA GLU A 179 -15.72 29.74 6.93
C GLU A 179 -15.87 28.33 7.53
N ARG A 180 -14.96 27.39 7.21
CA ARG A 180 -15.01 25.99 7.63
C ARG A 180 -13.75 25.56 8.38
N SER A 181 -13.94 24.73 9.39
CA SER A 181 -12.88 24.01 10.09
C SER A 181 -12.74 22.60 9.52
N LEU A 182 -11.59 21.96 9.72
CA LEU A 182 -11.30 20.61 9.21
C LEU A 182 -10.81 19.74 10.36
N LEU A 183 -11.57 18.69 10.68
CA LEU A 183 -11.22 17.72 11.72
C LEU A 183 -10.90 16.38 11.07
N ALA A 184 -9.83 15.71 11.49
CA ALA A 184 -9.54 14.34 11.07
C ALA A 184 -9.80 13.38 12.23
N LEU A 185 -10.75 12.46 12.04
CA LEU A 185 -11.05 11.37 12.99
C LEU A 185 -10.49 10.07 12.40
N GLN A 186 -9.51 9.48 13.07
CA GLN A 186 -8.66 8.42 12.51
C GLN A 186 -8.53 7.25 13.49
N GLY A 187 -8.30 6.03 13.00
CA GLY A 187 -8.17 4.81 13.79
C GLY A 187 -9.41 3.90 13.77
N PRO A 188 -9.31 2.67 14.29
CA PRO A 188 -10.37 1.65 14.19
C PRO A 188 -11.76 2.07 14.70
N LEU A 189 -11.84 3.01 15.65
CA LEU A 189 -13.09 3.53 16.19
C LEU A 189 -13.67 4.72 15.41
N ALA A 190 -13.00 5.23 14.38
CA ALA A 190 -13.46 6.40 13.63
C ALA A 190 -14.86 6.22 13.02
N ALA A 191 -15.08 5.12 12.31
CA ALA A 191 -16.38 4.80 11.70
C ALA A 191 -17.50 4.58 12.73
N PRO A 192 -17.38 3.68 13.74
CA PRO A 192 -18.46 3.47 14.70
C PRO A 192 -18.76 4.71 15.55
N VAL A 193 -17.75 5.51 15.93
CA VAL A 193 -17.99 6.76 16.69
C VAL A 193 -18.71 7.79 15.84
N LEU A 194 -18.28 8.00 14.59
CA LEU A 194 -18.92 8.98 13.71
C LEU A 194 -20.34 8.57 13.30
N GLN A 195 -20.61 7.26 13.18
CA GLN A 195 -21.93 6.73 12.86
C GLN A 195 -23.00 7.10 13.92
N HIS A 196 -22.62 7.33 15.17
CA HIS A 196 -23.53 7.82 16.21
C HIS A 196 -23.96 9.28 16.02
N LEU A 197 -23.27 10.03 15.15
CA LEU A 197 -23.50 11.46 14.91
C LEU A 197 -24.18 11.75 13.57
N THR A 198 -24.53 10.72 12.78
CA THR A 198 -25.21 10.89 11.49
C THR A 198 -26.26 9.81 11.24
N LYS A 199 -27.22 10.10 10.35
CA LYS A 199 -28.24 9.16 9.88
C LYS A 199 -27.81 8.38 8.63
N ASP A 200 -26.80 8.87 7.92
CA ASP A 200 -26.24 8.22 6.75
C ASP A 200 -25.43 6.98 7.14
N ASP A 201 -25.52 5.93 6.34
CA ASP A 201 -24.83 4.66 6.61
C ASP A 201 -23.37 4.73 6.13
N LEU A 202 -22.46 5.01 7.06
CA LEU A 202 -21.02 5.16 6.80
C LEU A 202 -20.33 3.84 6.42
N SER A 203 -20.99 2.68 6.61
CA SER A 203 -20.46 1.41 6.10
C SER A 203 -20.46 1.35 4.57
N LYS A 204 -21.29 2.18 3.92
CA LYS A 204 -21.38 2.32 2.45
C LYS A 204 -20.50 3.42 1.87
N LEU A 205 -19.74 4.14 2.69
CA LEU A 205 -18.80 5.17 2.25
C LEU A 205 -17.38 4.58 2.23
N TYR A 206 -16.80 4.34 1.06
CA TYR A 206 -15.50 3.67 0.94
C TYR A 206 -14.31 4.65 0.96
N PHE A 207 -13.09 4.13 1.11
CA PHE A 207 -11.87 4.96 1.12
C PHE A 207 -11.76 5.80 -0.17
N GLY A 208 -11.48 7.10 0.00
CA GLY A 208 -11.44 8.07 -1.09
C GLY A 208 -12.81 8.55 -1.58
N GLU A 209 -13.93 8.05 -1.03
CA GLU A 209 -15.25 8.60 -1.33
C GLU A 209 -15.58 9.84 -0.47
N PHE A 210 -16.46 10.66 -1.04
CA PHE A 210 -16.91 11.94 -0.51
C PHE A 210 -18.43 12.04 -0.52
N ARG A 211 -19.00 12.66 0.53
CA ARG A 211 -20.41 13.01 0.62
C ARG A 211 -20.60 14.35 1.33
N ILE A 212 -21.70 15.03 1.01
CA ILE A 212 -22.21 16.17 1.78
C ILE A 212 -23.40 15.65 2.59
N LEU A 213 -23.32 15.69 3.92
CA LEU A 213 -24.32 15.09 4.81
C LEU A 213 -24.38 15.77 6.18
N ASP A 214 -25.45 15.50 6.94
CA ASP A 214 -25.61 16.00 8.30
C ASP A 214 -24.78 15.18 9.29
N ILE A 215 -23.88 15.84 10.00
CA ILE A 215 -23.15 15.29 11.14
C ILE A 215 -23.38 16.20 12.32
N ASN A 216 -23.96 15.67 13.40
CA ASN A 216 -24.28 16.39 14.62
C ASN A 216 -25.13 17.66 14.37
N GLY A 217 -26.09 17.59 13.45
CA GLY A 217 -26.96 18.72 13.07
C GLY A 217 -26.29 19.77 12.16
N SER A 218 -25.12 19.47 11.61
CA SER A 218 -24.32 20.38 10.78
C SER A 218 -24.02 19.79 9.41
N ILE A 219 -24.24 20.55 8.34
CA ILE A 219 -23.93 20.10 6.97
C ILE A 219 -22.41 20.08 6.75
N CYS A 220 -21.85 18.88 6.81
CA CYS A 220 -20.43 18.61 6.68
C CYS A 220 -20.08 18.13 5.26
N PHE A 221 -18.86 18.41 4.83
CA PHE A 221 -18.24 17.65 3.74
C PHE A 221 -17.41 16.55 4.38
N LEU A 222 -17.79 15.30 4.13
CA LEU A 222 -17.17 14.12 4.69
C LEU A 222 -16.40 13.38 3.62
N THR A 223 -15.10 13.16 3.84
CA THR A 223 -14.26 12.32 2.99
C THR A 223 -13.71 11.17 3.83
N ARG A 224 -13.77 9.92 3.34
CA ARG A 224 -13.12 8.78 4.02
C ARG A 224 -11.65 8.71 3.61
N THR A 225 -10.87 9.66 4.13
CA THR A 225 -9.43 9.84 3.89
C THR A 225 -8.67 10.01 5.20
N GLY A 226 -7.34 10.01 5.12
CA GLY A 226 -6.51 10.08 6.31
C GLY A 226 -5.03 10.25 6.01
N TYR A 227 -4.30 10.68 7.04
CA TYR A 227 -2.84 10.88 7.01
C TYR A 227 -2.15 10.06 8.10
N THR A 228 -2.72 8.89 8.43
CA THR A 228 -2.26 8.03 9.53
C THR A 228 -1.93 6.60 9.08
N GLY A 229 -2.47 6.15 7.94
CA GLY A 229 -2.45 4.76 7.50
C GLY A 229 -3.52 3.87 8.15
N GLU A 230 -4.29 4.40 9.10
CA GLU A 230 -5.52 3.76 9.59
C GLU A 230 -6.73 4.13 8.72
N ASP A 231 -7.84 3.42 8.93
CA ASP A 231 -9.16 3.90 8.51
C ASP A 231 -9.53 5.20 9.23
N GLY A 232 -10.38 6.02 8.61
CA GLY A 232 -10.76 7.30 9.17
C GLY A 232 -11.45 8.23 8.17
N PHE A 233 -11.82 9.39 8.69
CA PHE A 233 -12.51 10.45 7.95
C PHE A 233 -11.86 11.80 8.18
N GLU A 234 -11.99 12.66 7.18
CA GLU A 234 -11.76 14.09 7.28
C GLU A 234 -13.12 14.80 7.12
N ILE A 235 -13.41 15.69 8.06
CA ILE A 235 -14.73 16.31 8.25
C ILE A 235 -14.54 17.82 8.13
N SER A 236 -14.91 18.38 6.98
CA SER A 236 -15.03 19.84 6.85
C SER A 236 -16.39 20.26 7.39
N VAL A 237 -16.38 21.00 8.48
CA VAL A 237 -17.56 21.44 9.25
C VAL A 237 -17.62 22.98 9.25
N PRO A 238 -18.80 23.63 9.24
CA PRO A 238 -18.86 25.08 9.44
C PRO A 238 -18.15 25.45 10.75
N SER A 239 -17.33 26.49 10.72
CA SER A 239 -16.41 26.81 11.83
C SER A 239 -17.14 27.04 13.16
N GLU A 240 -18.35 27.61 13.12
CA GLU A 240 -19.24 27.80 14.29
C GLU A 240 -19.69 26.49 14.96
N ASN A 241 -19.73 25.35 14.24
CA ASN A 241 -20.12 24.06 14.80
C ASN A 241 -18.93 23.14 15.14
N ALA A 242 -17.70 23.54 14.80
CA ALA A 242 -16.51 22.71 14.94
C ALA A 242 -16.24 22.26 16.38
N LEU A 243 -16.46 23.15 17.35
CA LEU A 243 -16.28 22.89 18.77
C LEU A 243 -17.27 21.84 19.30
N ASP A 244 -18.53 21.92 18.90
CA ASP A 244 -19.56 21.01 19.39
C ASP A 244 -19.47 19.64 18.70
N LEU A 245 -19.08 19.60 17.43
CA LEU A 245 -18.71 18.34 16.75
C LEU A 245 -17.50 17.67 17.45
N ALA A 246 -16.46 18.42 17.78
CA ALA A 246 -15.29 17.87 18.48
C ALA A 246 -15.64 17.28 19.85
N LYS A 247 -16.45 17.99 20.66
CA LYS A 247 -16.98 17.46 21.93
C LYS A 247 -17.82 16.20 21.72
N ALA A 248 -18.74 16.20 20.75
CA ALA A 248 -19.62 15.08 20.47
C ALA A 248 -18.85 13.83 20.06
N ILE A 249 -17.80 13.95 19.24
CA ILE A 249 -16.91 12.83 18.87
C ILE A 249 -16.22 12.24 20.10
N LEU A 250 -15.66 13.08 20.98
CA LEU A 250 -15.00 12.60 22.20
C LEU A 250 -16.00 11.91 23.14
N GLU A 251 -17.19 12.48 23.34
CA GLU A 251 -18.27 11.92 24.16
C GLU A 251 -18.72 10.55 23.63
N LYS A 252 -19.09 10.45 22.34
CA LYS A 252 -19.56 9.19 21.73
C LYS A 252 -18.47 8.12 21.62
N SER A 253 -17.20 8.48 21.82
CA SER A 253 -16.11 7.51 21.92
C SER A 253 -15.93 6.89 23.30
N GLU A 254 -16.69 7.33 24.31
CA GLU A 254 -16.51 6.91 25.72
C GLU A 254 -15.07 7.13 26.23
N GLY A 255 -14.40 8.18 25.73
CA GLY A 255 -13.00 8.51 26.06
C GLY A 255 -11.93 7.65 25.36
N LYS A 256 -12.31 6.78 24.40
CA LYS A 256 -11.36 5.94 23.64
C LYS A 256 -10.70 6.70 22.50
N VAL A 257 -11.44 7.60 21.83
CA VAL A 257 -10.85 8.58 20.91
C VAL A 257 -10.27 9.71 21.73
N ARG A 258 -9.02 10.08 21.46
CA ARG A 258 -8.30 11.14 22.17
C ARG A 258 -7.93 12.28 21.24
N LEU A 259 -7.81 13.48 21.79
CA LEU A 259 -7.19 14.60 21.07
C LEU A 259 -5.72 14.30 20.84
N THR A 260 -5.28 14.43 19.59
CA THR A 260 -3.93 14.03 19.18
C THR A 260 -3.23 15.17 18.44
N GLY A 261 -2.00 15.46 18.85
CA GLY A 261 -1.20 16.58 18.36
C GLY A 261 -0.27 16.25 17.19
N LEU A 262 0.41 17.28 16.69
CA LEU A 262 1.29 17.22 15.51
C LEU A 262 2.40 16.17 15.62
N GLY A 263 2.97 15.94 16.80
CA GLY A 263 4.07 14.99 16.97
C GLY A 263 3.65 13.54 16.69
N ALA A 264 2.44 13.15 17.12
CA ALA A 264 1.89 11.84 16.83
C ALA A 264 1.40 11.73 15.37
N ARG A 265 0.92 12.84 14.77
CA ARG A 265 0.61 12.91 13.32
C ARG A 265 1.85 12.60 12.47
N ASP A 266 3.00 13.19 12.78
CA ASP A 266 4.26 12.91 12.06
C ASP A 266 4.77 11.46 12.29
N SER A 267 4.61 10.92 13.50
CA SER A 267 4.92 9.51 13.76
C SER A 267 4.04 8.56 12.94
N LEU A 268 2.72 8.79 12.91
CA LEU A 268 1.75 7.92 12.24
C LEU A 268 1.91 7.93 10.71
N ARG A 269 2.12 9.11 10.11
CA ARG A 269 2.32 9.25 8.65
C ARG A 269 3.63 8.61 8.20
N LEU A 270 4.71 8.75 8.98
CA LEU A 270 6.03 8.18 8.67
C LEU A 270 5.98 6.65 8.74
N GLU A 271 5.30 6.11 9.75
CA GLU A 271 4.96 4.70 9.89
C GLU A 271 4.15 4.13 8.72
N ALA A 272 3.22 4.93 8.19
CA ALA A 272 2.36 4.56 7.05
C ALA A 272 3.04 4.69 5.68
N GLY A 273 4.25 5.25 5.60
CA GLY A 273 4.96 5.46 4.33
C GLY A 273 4.61 6.76 3.59
N LEU A 274 3.85 7.66 4.22
CA LEU A 274 3.34 8.90 3.60
C LEU A 274 4.37 10.04 3.61
N CYS A 275 4.49 10.73 2.47
CA CYS A 275 5.36 11.90 2.31
C CYS A 275 4.88 13.09 3.16
N LEU A 276 5.83 13.91 3.60
CA LEU A 276 5.59 15.26 4.13
C LEU A 276 6.21 16.29 3.18
N TYR A 277 5.40 17.21 2.63
CA TYR A 277 5.92 18.30 1.80
C TYR A 277 6.91 19.19 2.58
N GLY A 278 8.00 19.59 1.91
CA GLY A 278 9.11 20.33 2.53
C GLY A 278 10.14 19.44 3.24
N ASN A 279 9.86 18.14 3.35
CA ASN A 279 10.78 17.12 3.88
C ASN A 279 11.06 16.04 2.83
N ASP A 280 10.05 15.23 2.51
CA ASP A 280 10.18 14.07 1.61
C ASP A 280 9.84 14.39 0.17
N MET A 281 9.39 15.61 -0.11
CA MET A 281 9.08 16.09 -1.45
C MET A 281 9.08 17.63 -1.47
N GLU A 282 9.66 18.24 -2.50
CA GLU A 282 9.69 19.69 -2.69
C GLU A 282 9.81 20.08 -4.18
N GLN A 283 9.98 21.38 -4.47
CA GLN A 283 9.92 21.97 -5.82
C GLN A 283 10.93 21.43 -6.84
N HIS A 284 11.95 20.72 -6.39
CA HIS A 284 12.97 20.11 -7.25
C HIS A 284 12.92 18.57 -7.28
N THR A 285 11.96 17.97 -6.57
CA THR A 285 11.71 16.53 -6.51
C THR A 285 10.50 16.18 -7.37
N THR A 286 10.63 15.20 -8.28
CA THR A 286 9.48 14.78 -9.08
C THR A 286 8.57 13.79 -8.34
N PRO A 287 7.29 13.63 -8.74
CA PRO A 287 6.44 12.56 -8.25
C PRO A 287 7.02 11.16 -8.47
N VAL A 288 7.83 10.95 -9.51
CA VAL A 288 8.45 9.65 -9.82
C VAL A 288 9.60 9.36 -8.85
N GLU A 289 10.43 10.36 -8.56
CA GLU A 289 11.49 10.30 -7.55
C GLU A 289 10.90 10.04 -6.15
N ALA A 290 9.79 10.70 -5.81
CA ALA A 290 9.05 10.51 -4.56
C ALA A 290 8.28 9.17 -4.45
N GLY A 291 8.31 8.32 -5.49
CA GLY A 291 7.58 7.04 -5.50
C GLY A 291 6.05 7.19 -5.66
N LEU A 292 5.57 8.40 -5.96
CA LEU A 292 4.16 8.75 -6.16
C LEU A 292 3.67 8.50 -7.60
N THR A 293 4.39 7.68 -8.37
CA THR A 293 3.97 7.22 -9.73
C THR A 293 2.52 6.73 -9.78
N TRP A 294 2.04 6.10 -8.70
CA TRP A 294 0.67 5.62 -8.57
C TRP A 294 -0.39 6.72 -8.66
N ALA A 295 -0.09 7.95 -8.23
CA ALA A 295 -0.97 9.12 -8.30
C ALA A 295 -1.03 9.76 -9.71
N ILE A 296 -0.12 9.39 -10.61
CA ILE A 296 -0.18 9.81 -12.02
C ILE A 296 -1.24 8.95 -12.71
N GLY A 297 -2.37 9.57 -13.08
CA GLY A 297 -3.53 8.87 -13.63
C GLY A 297 -3.24 8.17 -14.96
N LYS A 298 -3.88 7.02 -15.23
CA LYS A 298 -3.56 6.16 -16.38
C LYS A 298 -3.61 6.91 -17.72
N ARG A 299 -4.65 7.72 -17.94
CA ARG A 299 -4.78 8.56 -19.14
C ARG A 299 -3.68 9.63 -19.19
N ARG A 300 -3.39 10.29 -18.06
CA ARG A 300 -2.33 11.30 -17.94
C ARG A 300 -0.94 10.76 -18.25
N ARG A 301 -0.67 9.46 -17.99
CA ARG A 301 0.58 8.80 -18.41
C ARG A 301 0.72 8.63 -19.93
N ALA A 302 -0.40 8.57 -20.66
CA ALA A 302 -0.41 8.45 -22.12
C ALA A 302 -0.45 9.81 -22.82
N GLU A 303 -1.20 10.77 -22.28
CA GLU A 303 -1.47 12.08 -22.89
C GLU A 303 -0.58 13.22 -22.37
N GLY A 304 -0.07 13.11 -21.14
CA GLY A 304 0.56 14.22 -20.44
C GLY A 304 -0.43 15.36 -20.19
N GLY A 305 -0.13 16.54 -20.73
CA GLY A 305 -0.99 17.73 -20.65
C GLY A 305 -0.98 18.46 -19.29
N PHE A 306 -0.09 18.09 -18.38
CA PHE A 306 0.19 18.79 -17.11
C PHE A 306 1.58 19.43 -17.12
N LEU A 307 1.81 20.42 -16.26
CA LEU A 307 3.09 21.09 -16.11
C LEU A 307 4.22 20.09 -15.80
N GLY A 308 5.32 20.15 -16.56
CA GLY A 308 6.46 19.24 -16.38
C GLY A 308 6.26 17.80 -16.85
N ALA A 309 5.19 17.52 -17.59
CA ALA A 309 4.89 16.18 -18.09
C ALA A 309 6.05 15.54 -18.88
N GLU A 310 6.80 16.28 -19.70
CA GLU A 310 7.93 15.73 -20.46
C GLU A 310 8.98 15.06 -19.56
N VAL A 311 9.38 15.73 -18.47
CA VAL A 311 10.36 15.22 -17.49
C VAL A 311 9.79 14.00 -16.76
N ILE A 312 8.54 14.11 -16.29
CA ILE A 312 7.88 13.07 -15.51
C ILE A 312 7.66 11.80 -16.35
N LEU A 313 7.12 11.93 -17.57
CA LEU A 313 6.89 10.80 -18.47
C LEU A 313 8.19 10.13 -18.89
N LYS A 314 9.26 10.90 -19.13
CA LYS A 314 10.59 10.35 -19.37
C LYS A 314 11.10 9.53 -18.17
N GLN A 315 10.96 10.04 -16.95
CA GLN A 315 11.34 9.29 -15.74
C GLN A 315 10.49 8.04 -15.49
N LEU A 316 9.25 7.97 -16.02
CA LEU A 316 8.45 6.73 -16.00
C LEU A 316 9.00 5.66 -16.96
N ALA A 317 9.55 6.06 -18.10
CA ALA A 317 10.15 5.14 -19.08
C ALA A 317 11.57 4.72 -18.70
N ASP A 318 12.44 5.70 -18.40
CA ASP A 318 13.88 5.49 -18.17
C ASP A 318 14.20 5.13 -16.71
N GLY A 319 13.29 5.46 -15.79
CA GLY A 319 13.51 5.44 -14.35
C GLY A 319 14.15 6.75 -13.83
N PRO A 320 13.81 7.18 -12.60
CA PRO A 320 14.39 8.39 -12.01
C PRO A 320 15.85 8.17 -11.53
N PRO A 321 16.66 9.24 -11.45
CA PRO A 321 18.06 9.18 -11.02
C PRO A 321 18.22 8.88 -9.52
N VAL A 322 17.24 9.26 -8.71
CA VAL A 322 17.11 8.97 -7.28
C VAL A 322 15.71 8.44 -6.97
N ARG A 323 15.56 7.71 -5.86
CA ARG A 323 14.26 7.18 -5.42
C ARG A 323 14.11 7.30 -3.91
N ARG A 324 12.93 7.74 -3.46
CA ARG A 324 12.52 7.67 -2.06
C ARG A 324 12.38 6.21 -1.61
N VAL A 325 13.00 5.89 -0.48
CA VAL A 325 12.95 4.59 0.19
C VAL A 325 12.72 4.81 1.69
N GLY A 326 12.11 3.82 2.33
CA GLY A 326 12.03 3.74 3.78
C GLY A 326 13.26 3.06 4.37
N PHE A 327 13.55 3.30 5.64
CA PHE A 327 14.64 2.67 6.38
C PHE A 327 14.14 2.16 7.72
N ILE A 328 14.71 1.03 8.17
CA ILE A 328 14.68 0.60 9.57
C ILE A 328 16.11 0.58 10.07
N SER A 329 16.38 1.11 11.27
CA SER A 329 17.74 1.20 11.82
C SER A 329 17.82 0.87 13.31
N SER A 330 19.04 0.62 13.77
CA SER A 330 19.38 0.40 15.18
C SER A 330 20.36 1.47 15.70
N GLY A 331 20.39 1.67 17.01
CA GLY A 331 21.16 2.75 17.64
C GLY A 331 20.38 4.07 17.67
N PRO A 332 21.03 5.23 17.45
CA PRO A 332 20.35 6.53 17.39
C PRO A 332 19.41 6.65 16.17
N PRO A 333 18.22 7.28 16.30
CA PRO A 333 17.31 7.49 15.17
C PRO A 333 17.93 8.38 14.09
N PRO A 334 17.92 7.98 12.80
CA PRO A 334 18.31 8.83 11.69
C PRO A 334 17.49 10.12 11.68
N ARG A 335 18.14 11.26 11.41
CA ARG A 335 17.49 12.57 11.30
C ARG A 335 17.53 13.11 9.87
N SER A 336 16.63 14.04 9.56
CA SER A 336 16.70 14.81 8.31
C SER A 336 18.11 15.39 8.10
N HIS A 337 18.60 15.35 6.87
CA HIS A 337 19.96 15.70 6.46
C HIS A 337 21.08 14.77 6.96
N SER A 338 20.76 13.55 7.41
CA SER A 338 21.78 12.51 7.64
C SER A 338 22.21 11.89 6.31
N GLU A 339 23.52 11.74 6.10
CA GLU A 339 24.03 11.05 4.91
C GLU A 339 23.63 9.57 4.93
N ILE A 340 23.34 9.02 3.75
CA ILE A 340 23.19 7.57 3.53
C ILE A 340 24.44 7.09 2.80
N GLN A 341 25.15 6.12 3.38
CA GLN A 341 26.40 5.58 2.85
C GLN A 341 26.28 4.09 2.52
N ASP A 342 26.94 3.68 1.43
CA ASP A 342 27.11 2.27 1.06
C ASP A 342 28.08 1.53 2.00
N GLU A 343 28.26 0.22 1.79
CA GLU A 343 29.18 -0.61 2.59
C GLU A 343 30.65 -0.18 2.50
N LYS A 344 31.01 0.69 1.55
CA LYS A 344 32.35 1.24 1.34
C LYS A 344 32.49 2.66 1.89
N GLY A 345 31.45 3.21 2.52
CA GLY A 345 31.42 4.57 3.06
C GLY A 345 31.15 5.68 2.02
N ASN A 346 30.77 5.34 0.79
CA ASN A 346 30.45 6.36 -0.22
C ASN A 346 29.04 6.90 0.04
N ASN A 347 28.88 8.23 0.05
CA ASN A 347 27.55 8.85 0.09
C ASN A 347 26.74 8.47 -1.18
N ILE A 348 25.61 7.81 -0.96
CA ILE A 348 24.64 7.36 -1.97
C ILE A 348 23.26 8.04 -1.85
N GLY A 349 23.08 8.93 -0.87
CA GLY A 349 21.76 9.48 -0.55
C GLY A 349 21.71 10.34 0.72
N GLU A 350 20.50 10.81 1.04
CA GLU A 350 20.22 11.64 2.22
C GLU A 350 18.86 11.25 2.85
N ILE A 351 18.78 11.28 4.18
CA ILE A 351 17.56 11.09 4.97
C ILE A 351 16.71 12.37 4.96
N THR A 352 15.43 12.26 4.65
CA THR A 352 14.47 13.38 4.59
C THR A 352 13.61 13.51 5.85
N SER A 353 13.17 12.39 6.40
CA SER A 353 12.37 12.28 7.62
C SER A 353 12.86 11.12 8.48
N GLY A 354 12.84 11.23 9.81
CA GLY A 354 13.28 10.12 10.66
C GLY A 354 13.04 10.29 12.16
N GLY A 355 12.65 9.17 12.79
CA GLY A 355 12.22 9.11 14.18
C GLY A 355 12.13 7.68 14.72
N PHE A 356 11.56 7.54 15.91
CA PHE A 356 11.27 6.25 16.53
C PHE A 356 9.82 5.87 16.25
N SER A 357 9.57 4.66 15.73
CA SER A 357 8.22 4.09 15.62
C SER A 357 7.80 3.48 16.96
N PRO A 358 6.77 4.02 17.64
CA PRO A 358 6.28 3.46 18.90
C PRO A 358 5.78 2.02 18.74
N CYS A 359 5.15 1.73 17.60
CA CYS A 359 4.51 0.43 17.37
C CYS A 359 5.55 -0.65 17.02
N LEU A 360 6.46 -0.37 16.09
CA LEU A 360 7.52 -1.30 15.68
C LEU A 360 8.63 -1.43 16.73
N LYS A 361 8.72 -0.47 17.66
CA LYS A 361 9.79 -0.30 18.66
C LYS A 361 11.18 -0.22 18.02
N LYS A 362 11.26 0.45 16.87
CA LYS A 362 12.46 0.60 16.04
C LYS A 362 12.56 2.02 15.48
N ASN A 363 13.76 2.44 15.14
CA ASN A 363 13.95 3.68 14.39
C ASN A 363 13.51 3.46 12.94
N ILE A 364 12.71 4.39 12.43
CA ILE A 364 12.30 4.41 11.03
C ILE A 364 12.63 5.75 10.40
N ALA A 365 12.87 5.75 9.09
CA ALA A 365 13.15 6.96 8.33
C ALA A 365 12.71 6.84 6.88
N MET A 366 12.66 7.96 6.18
CA MET A 366 12.61 8.07 4.72
C MET A 366 13.85 8.79 4.23
N GLY A 367 14.26 8.49 3.01
CA GLY A 367 15.35 9.21 2.36
C GLY A 367 15.46 8.84 0.88
N TYR A 368 16.31 9.56 0.17
CA TYR A 368 16.55 9.38 -1.25
C TYR A 368 17.86 8.66 -1.48
N VAL A 369 17.84 7.59 -2.26
CA VAL A 369 19.07 6.89 -2.72
C VAL A 369 19.18 6.93 -4.23
N LYS A 370 20.43 6.92 -4.73
CA LYS A 370 20.73 6.78 -6.17
C LYS A 370 20.04 5.55 -6.76
N SER A 371 19.57 5.67 -8.01
CA SER A 371 19.00 4.53 -8.74
C SER A 371 19.97 3.35 -8.77
N GLY A 372 19.44 2.13 -8.71
CA GLY A 372 20.21 0.91 -8.44
C GLY A 372 20.39 0.55 -6.95
N GLN A 373 20.41 1.52 -6.02
CA GLN A 373 20.61 1.25 -4.59
C GLN A 373 19.31 0.99 -3.80
N HIS A 374 18.15 1.11 -4.43
CA HIS A 374 16.83 1.10 -3.79
C HIS A 374 16.21 -0.30 -3.57
N LYS A 375 17.01 -1.37 -3.65
CA LYS A 375 16.52 -2.74 -3.47
C LYS A 375 16.11 -2.97 -2.00
N ASN A 376 14.95 -3.58 -1.80
CA ASN A 376 14.46 -3.94 -0.47
C ASN A 376 15.43 -4.92 0.23
N GLY A 377 15.74 -4.67 1.49
CA GLY A 377 16.67 -5.45 2.29
C GLY A 377 18.14 -5.02 2.19
N SER A 378 18.51 -4.09 1.28
CA SER A 378 19.88 -3.59 1.15
C SER A 378 20.40 -3.00 2.46
N MET A 379 21.63 -3.39 2.84
CA MET A 379 22.32 -2.88 4.01
C MET A 379 23.03 -1.57 3.70
N MET A 380 22.88 -0.59 4.59
CA MET A 380 23.46 0.74 4.46
C MET A 380 23.87 1.26 5.84
N SER A 381 24.60 2.36 5.88
CA SER A 381 24.80 3.14 7.10
C SER A 381 24.24 4.55 6.94
N THR A 382 23.81 5.14 8.05
CA THR A 382 23.34 6.54 8.10
C THR A 382 24.18 7.32 9.08
N VAL A 383 24.72 8.45 8.66
CA VAL A 383 25.60 9.29 9.49
C VAL A 383 24.83 10.53 9.95
N ASN A 384 24.40 10.52 11.21
CA ASN A 384 23.75 11.67 11.83
C ASN A 384 24.79 12.77 12.11
N PRO A 385 24.51 14.06 11.85
CA PRO A 385 25.32 15.14 12.40
C PRO A 385 25.33 15.07 13.95
N PRO A 386 26.48 15.12 14.64
CA PRO A 386 27.83 15.52 14.20
C PRO A 386 28.81 14.35 13.97
N GLY A 387 28.38 13.26 13.30
CA GLY A 387 29.22 12.11 12.94
C GLY A 387 28.82 10.77 13.57
N VAL A 388 27.60 10.64 14.09
CA VAL A 388 27.14 9.42 14.78
C VAL A 388 26.54 8.43 13.77
N ILE A 389 27.22 7.29 13.59
CA ILE A 389 26.85 6.26 12.62
C ILE A 389 25.80 5.31 13.20
N SER A 390 24.67 5.14 12.49
CA SER A 390 23.66 4.11 12.73
C SER A 390 23.65 3.09 11.59
N LYS A 391 23.41 1.80 11.90
CA LYS A 391 23.22 0.75 10.88
C LYS A 391 21.77 0.71 10.43
N SER A 392 21.56 0.70 9.12
CA SER A 392 20.26 0.92 8.49
C SER A 392 20.00 -0.10 7.39
N GLN A 393 18.75 -0.52 7.23
CA GLN A 393 18.30 -1.42 6.17
C GLN A 393 17.20 -0.72 5.36
N ALA A 394 17.32 -0.75 4.03
CA ALA A 394 16.41 -0.06 3.11
C ALA A 394 15.18 -0.90 2.75
N PHE A 395 14.04 -0.23 2.56
CA PHE A 395 12.74 -0.79 2.17
C PHE A 395 12.10 0.11 1.09
N LEU A 396 11.29 -0.44 0.20
CA LEU A 396 10.60 0.36 -0.82
C LEU A 396 9.50 1.23 -0.17
N GLY A 397 9.56 2.55 -0.39
CA GLY A 397 8.77 3.57 0.33
C GLY A 397 7.25 3.60 0.08
N ASN A 398 6.70 2.58 -0.59
CA ASN A 398 5.26 2.39 -0.82
C ASN A 398 4.70 1.16 -0.08
N VAL A 399 5.50 0.52 0.79
CA VAL A 399 5.06 -0.60 1.62
C VAL A 399 4.76 -0.09 3.02
N SER A 400 3.48 -0.16 3.43
CA SER A 400 3.10 0.05 4.84
C SER A 400 3.86 -0.93 5.73
N LEU A 401 4.56 -0.40 6.74
CA LEU A 401 5.36 -1.20 7.67
C LEU A 401 4.49 -2.08 8.60
N PHE A 402 3.16 -1.92 8.58
CA PHE A 402 2.24 -2.40 9.61
C PHE A 402 1.62 -3.77 9.37
N SER A 403 2.00 -4.45 8.28
CA SER A 403 1.51 -5.80 7.95
C SER A 403 1.94 -6.93 8.93
N LYS A 404 2.51 -6.62 10.12
CA LYS A 404 3.26 -7.58 10.96
C LYS A 404 3.22 -7.41 12.49
N LEU A 405 2.20 -6.81 13.11
CA LEU A 405 2.08 -6.82 14.59
C LEU A 405 0.67 -7.21 15.11
N PRO A 406 0.56 -8.06 16.15
CA PRO A 406 -0.72 -8.53 16.69
C PRO A 406 -1.27 -7.63 17.81
N SER A 407 -2.59 -7.43 17.81
CA SER A 407 -3.30 -6.70 18.88
C SER A 407 -3.44 -7.55 20.16
N ALA A 408 -3.17 -6.94 21.32
CA ALA A 408 -3.29 -7.59 22.63
C ALA A 408 -4.74 -7.53 23.16
N ALA A 409 -5.19 -8.60 23.81
CA ALA A 409 -6.60 -8.77 24.15
C ALA A 409 -6.98 -8.25 25.55
N ILE A 410 -8.14 -7.59 25.63
CA ILE A 410 -8.87 -7.34 26.87
C ILE A 410 -10.13 -8.23 26.86
N HIS A 411 -10.28 -9.08 27.88
CA HIS A 411 -11.48 -9.90 28.06
C HIS A 411 -12.54 -9.14 28.85
N HIS A 412 -13.78 -9.11 28.35
CA HIS A 412 -14.96 -9.05 29.22
C HIS A 412 -16.02 -10.07 28.78
N ARG A 413 -16.79 -10.53 29.77
CA ARG A 413 -17.55 -11.79 29.75
C ARG A 413 -19.02 -11.50 30.06
N LEU A 414 -19.92 -11.69 29.11
CA LEU A 414 -21.38 -11.72 29.34
C LEU A 414 -22.06 -12.86 28.55
N SER A 415 -23.29 -13.20 28.94
CA SER A 415 -23.80 -14.58 28.92
C SER A 415 -25.09 -14.82 28.12
N ARG A 416 -25.19 -16.02 27.53
CA ARG A 416 -26.38 -16.85 27.17
C ARG A 416 -27.79 -16.24 27.25
N VAL A 417 -28.59 -16.42 26.17
CA VAL A 417 -29.98 -17.00 26.11
C VAL A 417 -30.20 -17.55 24.67
N HIS A 418 -30.28 -18.87 24.43
CA HIS A 418 -31.49 -19.68 24.05
C HIS A 418 -32.34 -19.15 22.85
N SER A 419 -32.28 -19.76 21.65
CA SER A 419 -33.04 -20.93 21.10
C SER A 419 -34.47 -20.62 20.60
N SER A 420 -34.79 -20.79 19.29
CA SER A 420 -35.50 -21.96 18.67
C SER A 420 -35.71 -21.67 17.15
N LYS A 421 -35.48 -22.54 16.13
CA LYS A 421 -36.03 -23.86 15.69
C LYS A 421 -37.13 -23.73 14.58
N ILE A 422 -37.24 -24.73 13.68
CA ILE A 422 -38.35 -25.03 12.70
C ILE A 422 -38.31 -24.27 11.34
N VAL A 423 -38.56 -24.82 10.11
CA VAL A 423 -38.71 -26.19 9.55
C VAL A 423 -38.39 -26.22 8.01
N LEU A 424 -38.24 -27.41 7.40
CA LEU A 424 -37.91 -27.66 5.97
C LEU A 424 -39.12 -27.90 5.03
N SER A 425 -38.99 -27.40 3.79
CA SER A 425 -39.61 -27.85 2.51
C SER A 425 -38.95 -27.08 1.33
N SER A 426 -39.06 -27.40 0.03
CA SER A 426 -39.21 -28.67 -0.70
C SER A 426 -38.81 -28.47 -2.19
N LEU A 427 -38.38 -29.52 -2.91
CA LEU A 427 -38.08 -29.52 -4.37
C LEU A 427 -39.28 -30.08 -5.18
N PRO A 428 -39.47 -29.77 -6.49
CA PRO A 428 -38.81 -30.48 -7.63
C PRO A 428 -38.29 -29.54 -8.76
N SER A 429 -37.15 -29.79 -9.43
CA SER A 429 -36.92 -30.67 -10.61
C SER A 429 -37.56 -30.24 -11.94
N TRP A 430 -36.76 -30.11 -13.02
CA TRP A 430 -37.00 -30.68 -14.37
C TRP A 430 -35.74 -30.60 -15.27
N LYS A 431 -35.72 -31.38 -16.37
CA LYS A 431 -34.61 -31.57 -17.32
C LYS A 431 -34.86 -30.78 -18.63
N ASP A 432 -33.83 -30.38 -19.37
CA ASP A 432 -33.34 -31.13 -20.57
C ASP A 432 -32.33 -30.38 -21.47
N SER A 433 -31.25 -31.11 -21.80
CA SER A 433 -30.66 -31.33 -23.14
C SER A 433 -30.61 -30.24 -24.23
N CYS A 434 -29.39 -29.82 -24.63
CA CYS A 434 -29.02 -29.74 -26.07
C CYS A 434 -27.49 -29.76 -26.31
N LYS A 435 -27.05 -30.32 -27.45
CA LYS A 435 -25.65 -30.34 -27.94
C LYS A 435 -25.51 -29.47 -29.19
N LEU A 436 -24.34 -28.87 -29.46
CA LEU A 436 -23.74 -28.92 -30.81
C LEU A 436 -22.24 -28.54 -30.85
N THR A 437 -21.64 -28.88 -31.98
CA THR A 437 -20.26 -29.23 -32.33
C THR A 437 -19.22 -28.10 -32.44
N THR A 438 -17.94 -28.50 -32.44
CA THR A 438 -16.69 -27.74 -32.65
C THR A 438 -16.44 -27.20 -34.06
N HIS A 439 -15.60 -26.17 -34.20
CA HIS A 439 -14.72 -25.99 -35.37
C HIS A 439 -13.31 -25.50 -34.98
N LEU A 440 -12.30 -26.08 -35.63
CA LEU A 440 -10.86 -25.76 -35.50
C LEU A 440 -10.40 -24.90 -36.68
N LEU A 441 -9.46 -23.99 -36.44
CA LEU A 441 -8.54 -23.47 -37.47
C LEU A 441 -7.13 -23.31 -36.89
N SER A 442 -6.12 -23.63 -37.69
CA SER A 442 -4.72 -23.71 -37.28
C SER A 442 -3.83 -22.82 -38.15
N HIS A 443 -2.76 -22.28 -37.58
CA HIS A 443 -1.61 -21.79 -38.35
C HIS A 443 -0.29 -22.22 -37.68
N ARG A 444 0.61 -22.83 -38.47
CA ARG A 444 1.99 -23.19 -38.09
C ARG A 444 2.98 -22.18 -38.68
N VAL A 445 4.02 -21.82 -37.93
CA VAL A 445 5.34 -21.44 -38.46
C VAL A 445 6.43 -22.08 -37.58
N ALA A 446 7.55 -22.48 -38.19
CA ALA A 446 8.56 -23.40 -37.62
C ALA A 446 9.66 -22.72 -36.77
N PRO A 447 10.39 -23.47 -35.91
CA PRO A 447 11.38 -22.92 -34.98
C PRO A 447 12.79 -22.78 -35.56
N LYS A 448 13.57 -21.81 -35.05
CA LYS A 448 15.03 -21.73 -35.28
C LYS A 448 15.81 -22.39 -34.16
N ARG A 449 16.65 -23.38 -34.50
CA ARG A 449 17.67 -23.94 -33.60
C ARG A 449 18.76 -22.91 -33.28
N TRP A 450 19.20 -22.87 -32.02
CA TRP A 450 20.56 -22.52 -31.63
C TRP A 450 21.08 -23.62 -30.70
N LEU A 451 22.39 -23.88 -30.74
CA LEU A 451 23.08 -24.99 -30.09
C LEU A 451 24.28 -24.48 -29.27
N CYS A 452 24.80 -25.33 -28.39
CA CYS A 452 25.88 -25.09 -27.41
C CYS A 452 25.48 -24.25 -26.17
N GLN A 453 25.98 -24.54 -24.96
CA GLN A 453 26.78 -25.68 -24.49
C GLN A 453 26.57 -25.86 -22.98
N SER A 454 26.62 -27.09 -22.48
CA SER A 454 26.53 -27.39 -21.05
C SER A 454 27.91 -27.49 -20.41
N HIS A 455 28.20 -26.68 -19.40
CA HIS A 455 28.93 -27.06 -18.17
C HIS A 455 29.00 -25.87 -17.20
N GLY A 456 28.78 -26.13 -15.91
CA GLY A 456 28.91 -25.13 -14.85
C GLY A 456 27.95 -25.41 -13.69
N SER A 457 28.49 -25.63 -12.49
CA SER A 457 27.70 -25.65 -11.26
C SER A 457 27.09 -24.27 -11.04
N VAL A 458 25.75 -24.20 -11.02
CA VAL A 458 25.01 -22.95 -10.86
C VAL A 458 25.27 -22.35 -9.47
N SER A 459 25.93 -21.19 -9.44
CA SER A 459 26.07 -20.36 -8.23
C SER A 459 24.71 -19.84 -7.77
N SER A 460 24.54 -19.53 -6.48
CA SER A 460 23.30 -18.94 -5.94
C SER A 460 22.89 -17.63 -6.63
N ASP A 461 23.83 -16.93 -7.26
CA ASP A 461 23.58 -15.66 -7.97
C ASP A 461 22.96 -15.84 -9.37
N ASP A 462 23.00 -17.04 -9.95
CA ASP A 462 22.46 -17.31 -11.31
C ASP A 462 20.98 -17.74 -11.33
N GLU A 463 20.41 -18.07 -10.16
CA GLU A 463 19.06 -18.66 -10.02
C GLU A 463 17.93 -17.72 -10.50
N TYR A 464 18.17 -16.40 -10.51
CA TYR A 464 17.16 -15.36 -10.79
C TYR A 464 17.43 -14.51 -12.05
N ARG A 465 18.38 -14.91 -12.92
CA ARG A 465 18.75 -14.14 -14.12
C ARG A 465 17.76 -14.21 -15.30
N SER A 466 16.85 -15.18 -15.31
CA SER A 466 15.85 -15.35 -16.37
C SER A 466 14.58 -16.06 -15.88
N SER A 467 13.46 -15.84 -16.57
CA SER A 467 12.20 -16.56 -16.38
C SER A 467 12.39 -18.08 -16.44
N ARG A 468 13.25 -18.55 -17.37
CA ARG A 468 13.63 -19.95 -17.52
C ARG A 468 14.40 -20.50 -16.31
N ASN A 469 15.35 -19.76 -15.76
CA ASN A 469 16.11 -20.19 -14.58
C ASN A 469 15.19 -20.28 -13.35
N ILE A 470 14.28 -19.31 -13.20
CA ILE A 470 13.26 -19.30 -12.14
C ILE A 470 12.34 -20.52 -12.29
N ALA A 471 11.83 -20.81 -13.49
CA ALA A 471 11.02 -22.00 -13.75
C ALA A 471 11.76 -23.32 -13.42
N ILE A 472 13.06 -23.44 -13.75
CA ILE A 472 13.88 -24.60 -13.39
C ILE A 472 14.06 -24.71 -11.87
N SER A 473 14.28 -23.59 -11.16
CA SER A 473 14.37 -23.58 -9.68
C SER A 473 13.05 -24.01 -9.02
N LEU A 474 11.93 -23.44 -9.47
CA LEU A 474 10.60 -23.79 -8.98
C LEU A 474 10.31 -25.28 -9.20
N PHE A 475 10.61 -25.82 -10.38
CA PHE A 475 10.44 -27.24 -10.66
C PHE A 475 11.35 -28.14 -9.81
N ARG A 476 12.61 -27.74 -9.55
CA ARG A 476 13.50 -28.46 -8.60
C ARG A 476 12.93 -28.49 -7.19
N ARG A 477 12.43 -27.36 -6.70
CA ARG A 477 11.83 -27.24 -5.37
C ARG A 477 10.53 -28.04 -5.29
N TYR A 478 9.70 -28.03 -6.34
CA TYR A 478 8.54 -28.92 -6.47
C TYR A 478 8.94 -30.38 -6.35
N ARG A 479 9.95 -30.83 -7.11
CA ARG A 479 10.41 -32.23 -7.06
C ARG A 479 10.94 -32.60 -5.67
N ASN A 480 11.62 -31.70 -4.95
CA ASN A 480 11.99 -31.95 -3.55
C ASN A 480 10.76 -32.16 -2.62
N VAL A 481 9.63 -31.48 -2.86
CA VAL A 481 8.39 -31.72 -2.10
C VAL A 481 7.85 -33.12 -2.36
N ILE A 482 7.87 -33.59 -3.61
CA ILE A 482 7.39 -34.93 -4.00
C ILE A 482 8.36 -36.03 -3.55
N ASP A 483 9.66 -35.87 -3.84
CA ASP A 483 10.72 -36.85 -3.57
C ASP A 483 11.00 -37.04 -2.07
N ARG A 484 10.89 -35.97 -1.25
CA ARG A 484 11.34 -35.96 0.16
C ARG A 484 10.24 -35.61 1.17
N GLY A 485 9.08 -35.11 0.72
CA GLY A 485 8.01 -34.65 1.61
C GLY A 485 8.45 -33.53 2.55
N GLY A 486 7.71 -33.37 3.66
CA GLY A 486 8.07 -32.46 4.75
C GLY A 486 7.67 -30.99 4.54
N GLY A 487 7.30 -30.33 5.64
CA GLY A 487 6.80 -28.96 5.63
C GLY A 487 7.82 -27.92 5.15
N ASP A 488 9.11 -28.11 5.43
CA ASP A 488 10.16 -27.16 5.05
C ASP A 488 10.42 -27.14 3.53
N ASN A 489 10.42 -28.30 2.86
CA ASN A 489 10.53 -28.37 1.39
C ASN A 489 9.34 -27.67 0.72
N LEU A 490 8.13 -27.89 1.23
CA LEU A 490 6.91 -27.23 0.72
C LEU A 490 6.97 -25.71 0.93
N LYS A 491 7.42 -25.28 2.11
CA LYS A 491 7.63 -23.88 2.45
C LYS A 491 8.68 -23.22 1.56
N GLU A 492 9.78 -23.91 1.22
CA GLU A 492 10.78 -23.42 0.26
C GLU A 492 10.20 -23.26 -1.15
N PHE A 493 9.44 -24.23 -1.65
CA PHE A 493 8.79 -24.14 -2.95
C PHE A 493 7.78 -22.97 -3.00
N ILE A 494 6.93 -22.83 -1.98
CA ILE A 494 5.96 -21.73 -1.89
C ILE A 494 6.68 -20.38 -1.77
N THR A 495 7.73 -20.28 -0.95
CA THR A 495 8.54 -19.05 -0.82
C THR A 495 9.19 -18.67 -2.15
N ALA A 496 9.70 -19.64 -2.91
CA ALA A 496 10.24 -19.40 -4.24
C ALA A 496 9.16 -18.93 -5.23
N GLY A 497 7.94 -19.50 -5.17
CA GLY A 497 6.81 -19.05 -5.99
C GLY A 497 6.38 -17.61 -5.67
N VAL A 498 6.29 -17.25 -4.39
CA VAL A 498 6.02 -15.87 -3.94
C VAL A 498 7.14 -14.92 -4.39
N ASN A 499 8.40 -15.33 -4.31
CA ASN A 499 9.53 -14.53 -4.80
C ASN A 499 9.49 -14.34 -6.33
N ALA A 500 9.12 -15.37 -7.10
CA ALA A 500 8.96 -15.27 -8.55
C ALA A 500 7.86 -14.25 -8.93
N TYR A 501 6.72 -14.28 -8.22
CA TYR A 501 5.68 -13.26 -8.36
C TYR A 501 6.20 -11.85 -8.03
N ALA A 502 6.92 -11.70 -6.91
CA ALA A 502 7.49 -10.42 -6.48
C ALA A 502 8.58 -9.87 -7.42
N LEU A 503 9.22 -10.73 -8.22
CA LEU A 503 10.16 -10.38 -9.29
C LEU A 503 9.46 -10.02 -10.62
N GLY A 504 8.12 -10.02 -10.66
CA GLY A 504 7.33 -9.65 -11.83
C GLY A 504 7.11 -10.79 -12.83
N CYS A 505 7.39 -12.04 -12.47
CA CYS A 505 6.94 -13.17 -13.29
C CYS A 505 5.41 -13.27 -13.23
N THR A 506 4.78 -13.66 -14.35
CA THR A 506 3.35 -13.95 -14.44
C THR A 506 3.10 -15.46 -14.47
N ASP A 507 1.91 -15.92 -14.08
CA ASP A 507 1.54 -17.34 -14.19
C ASP A 507 1.72 -17.84 -15.62
N GLU A 508 1.22 -17.08 -16.60
CA GLU A 508 1.36 -17.40 -18.02
C GLU A 508 2.83 -17.45 -18.47
N GLY A 509 3.69 -16.57 -17.96
CA GLY A 509 5.12 -16.54 -18.25
C GLY A 509 5.85 -17.77 -17.71
N LEU A 510 5.64 -18.13 -16.44
CA LEU A 510 6.23 -19.33 -15.84
C LEU A 510 5.67 -20.62 -16.45
N ARG A 511 4.36 -20.66 -16.75
CA ARG A 511 3.72 -21.76 -17.47
C ARG A 511 4.36 -22.00 -18.84
N LYS A 512 4.63 -20.95 -19.61
CA LYS A 512 5.32 -21.05 -20.91
C LYS A 512 6.73 -21.64 -20.76
N GLU A 513 7.49 -21.21 -19.76
CA GLU A 513 8.84 -21.75 -19.49
C GLU A 513 8.80 -23.21 -19.02
N LEU A 514 7.85 -23.57 -18.14
CA LEU A 514 7.67 -24.94 -17.65
C LEU A 514 7.23 -25.90 -18.77
N ILE A 515 6.33 -25.47 -19.66
CA ILE A 515 5.97 -26.23 -20.87
C ILE A 515 7.18 -26.33 -21.82
N ALA A 516 7.97 -25.27 -22.01
CA ALA A 516 9.19 -25.34 -22.81
C ALA A 516 10.24 -26.29 -22.20
N ILE A 517 10.32 -26.39 -20.86
CA ILE A 517 11.17 -27.37 -20.16
C ILE A 517 10.68 -28.79 -20.45
N LYS A 518 9.37 -29.05 -20.28
CA LYS A 518 8.67 -30.31 -20.61
C LYS A 518 8.93 -30.77 -22.05
N GLU A 519 8.80 -29.87 -23.02
CA GLU A 519 9.03 -30.16 -24.44
C GLU A 519 10.52 -30.34 -24.79
N SER A 520 11.43 -29.72 -24.04
CA SER A 520 12.88 -29.78 -24.30
C SER A 520 13.59 -31.03 -23.74
N GLY A 521 12.92 -31.84 -22.91
CA GLY A 521 13.47 -33.10 -22.39
C GLY A 521 14.71 -32.97 -21.52
N ILE A 522 14.91 -31.83 -20.86
CA ILE A 522 16.08 -31.55 -20.01
C ILE A 522 16.08 -32.49 -18.78
N GLU A 523 17.21 -33.15 -18.52
CA GLU A 523 17.43 -33.88 -17.27
C GLU A 523 17.85 -32.90 -16.15
N ILE A 524 17.20 -33.01 -14.99
CA ILE A 524 17.47 -32.16 -13.83
C ILE A 524 18.10 -32.99 -12.71
N GLU A 525 19.33 -32.63 -12.36
CA GLU A 525 20.09 -33.19 -11.23
C GLU A 525 19.33 -33.00 -9.90
N ALA A 526 19.23 -34.08 -9.12
CA ALA A 526 18.78 -34.00 -7.73
C ALA A 526 19.84 -33.30 -6.86
N MET A 527 19.44 -32.37 -5.99
CA MET A 527 20.39 -31.77 -5.05
C MET A 527 20.92 -32.81 -4.06
N GLN A 528 22.23 -32.80 -3.83
CA GLN A 528 22.95 -33.75 -2.99
C GLN A 528 22.30 -33.93 -1.60
N SER A 529 22.28 -35.16 -1.10
CA SER A 529 22.14 -35.44 0.33
C SER A 529 23.41 -34.99 1.05
N TYR A 530 23.28 -34.48 2.27
CA TYR A 530 24.43 -34.31 3.17
C TYR A 530 24.97 -35.72 3.53
N GLY A 531 25.99 -36.14 2.79
CA GLY A 531 26.56 -37.49 2.85
C GLY A 531 26.23 -38.33 1.62
N GLY A 532 27.26 -38.79 0.90
CA GLY A 532 27.16 -39.71 -0.24
C GLY A 532 27.24 -39.04 -1.62
N SER A 533 28.26 -39.39 -2.40
CA SER A 533 28.50 -38.84 -3.74
C SER A 533 27.86 -39.69 -4.85
N THR A 534 26.55 -39.52 -5.09
CA THR A 534 25.86 -40.01 -6.29
C THR A 534 24.67 -39.11 -6.66
N SER A 535 24.86 -38.23 -7.66
CA SER A 535 23.77 -37.42 -8.22
C SER A 535 22.96 -38.24 -9.22
N LEU A 536 21.79 -38.73 -8.81
CA LEU A 536 20.82 -39.33 -9.72
C LEU A 536 20.17 -38.25 -10.61
N LYS A 537 20.26 -38.45 -11.94
CA LYS A 537 19.51 -37.67 -12.94
C LYS A 537 18.22 -38.43 -13.25
N SER A 538 17.08 -37.78 -13.10
CA SER A 538 15.79 -38.29 -13.54
C SER A 538 15.26 -37.48 -14.72
N LYS A 539 14.56 -38.17 -15.63
CA LYS A 539 13.81 -37.54 -16.71
C LYS A 539 12.57 -36.88 -16.13
N ILE A 540 12.29 -35.66 -16.57
CA ILE A 540 11.07 -34.93 -16.22
C ILE A 540 9.87 -35.65 -16.85
N SER A 541 8.88 -36.04 -16.04
CA SER A 541 7.61 -36.55 -16.56
C SER A 541 6.69 -35.39 -16.96
N SER A 542 5.76 -35.66 -17.89
CA SER A 542 4.70 -34.70 -18.26
C SER A 542 3.87 -34.29 -17.06
N GLU A 543 3.54 -35.27 -16.22
CA GLU A 543 2.60 -35.17 -15.11
C GLU A 543 3.16 -34.29 -13.98
N GLU A 544 4.44 -34.46 -13.61
CA GLU A 544 5.11 -33.59 -12.62
C GLU A 544 5.11 -32.12 -13.05
N VAL A 545 5.25 -31.82 -14.34
CA VAL A 545 5.25 -30.43 -14.84
C VAL A 545 3.84 -29.84 -14.79
N ASP A 546 2.85 -30.62 -15.19
CA ASP A 546 1.45 -30.17 -15.17
C ASP A 546 0.97 -29.95 -13.71
N GLU A 547 1.41 -30.79 -12.77
CA GLU A 547 1.19 -30.56 -11.34
C GLU A 547 1.99 -29.35 -10.82
N CYS A 548 3.28 -29.19 -11.14
CA CYS A 548 4.08 -28.03 -10.72
C CYS A 548 3.44 -26.70 -11.17
N ILE A 549 2.93 -26.67 -12.41
CA ILE A 549 2.17 -25.53 -12.94
C ILE A 549 0.90 -25.28 -12.12
N LEU A 550 0.12 -26.33 -11.81
CA LEU A 550 -1.09 -26.20 -10.97
C LEU A 550 -0.76 -25.62 -9.58
N TRP A 551 0.30 -26.10 -8.93
CA TRP A 551 0.75 -25.60 -7.64
C TRP A 551 1.20 -24.13 -7.70
N LEU A 552 1.90 -23.72 -8.77
CA LEU A 552 2.28 -22.32 -8.98
C LEU A 552 1.07 -21.43 -9.25
N SER A 553 0.09 -21.90 -10.03
CA SER A 553 -1.18 -21.19 -10.23
C SER A 553 -1.92 -21.00 -8.91
N ILE A 554 -1.94 -21.99 -8.02
CA ILE A 554 -2.53 -21.86 -6.68
C ILE A 554 -1.82 -20.78 -5.87
N ILE A 555 -0.47 -20.73 -5.90
CA ILE A 555 0.29 -19.67 -5.21
C ILE A 555 -0.05 -18.29 -5.79
N PHE A 556 -0.05 -18.15 -7.11
CA PHE A 556 -0.29 -16.87 -7.79
C PHE A 556 -1.73 -16.36 -7.61
N ILE A 557 -2.71 -17.27 -7.69
CA ILE A 557 -4.11 -16.98 -7.38
C ILE A 557 -4.25 -16.59 -5.90
N THR A 558 -3.57 -17.29 -4.98
CA THR A 558 -3.59 -16.94 -3.55
C THR A 558 -3.12 -15.50 -3.33
N ILE A 559 -2.02 -15.08 -3.97
CA ILE A 559 -1.50 -13.70 -3.87
C ILE A 559 -2.48 -12.68 -4.46
N LEU A 560 -3.07 -12.98 -5.62
CA LEU A 560 -4.05 -12.11 -6.30
C LEU A 560 -5.40 -12.02 -5.56
N CYS A 561 -5.75 -13.03 -4.76
CA CYS A 561 -7.02 -13.14 -4.04
C CYS A 561 -6.93 -12.74 -2.54
N THR A 562 -5.91 -11.97 -2.13
CA THR A 562 -5.75 -11.51 -0.74
C THR A 562 -6.24 -10.06 -0.53
N PRO A 563 -7.48 -9.83 -0.05
CA PRO A 563 -7.90 -8.54 0.52
C PRO A 563 -7.53 -8.44 2.01
N GLN A 564 -7.49 -7.21 2.55
CA GLN A 564 -7.31 -6.88 3.97
C GLN A 564 -8.62 -7.09 4.77
N PRO A 565 -8.62 -7.81 5.93
CA PRO A 565 -9.76 -7.71 6.86
C PRO A 565 -9.46 -7.80 8.37
N THR A 566 -10.47 -7.36 9.14
CA THR A 566 -10.59 -7.29 10.61
C THR A 566 -10.89 -8.66 11.29
N ILE A 567 -10.75 -8.71 12.63
CA ILE A 567 -10.67 -9.94 13.46
C ILE A 567 -12.00 -10.32 14.17
N VAL A 568 -12.33 -11.63 14.26
CA VAL A 568 -13.01 -12.28 15.41
C VAL A 568 -12.46 -13.72 15.60
N ARG A 569 -12.28 -14.20 16.85
CA ARG A 569 -11.60 -15.46 17.26
C ARG A 569 -12.53 -16.70 17.39
N TRP A 570 -11.98 -17.93 17.44
CA TRP A 570 -11.96 -18.84 18.64
C TRP A 570 -11.49 -20.31 18.37
N SER A 571 -10.67 -20.84 19.30
CA SER A 571 -10.53 -22.27 19.73
C SER A 571 -9.37 -23.15 19.20
N SER A 572 -8.91 -24.08 20.07
CA SER A 572 -7.67 -24.86 19.96
C SER A 572 -7.90 -26.39 19.93
N THR A 573 -7.40 -27.09 18.91
CA THR A 573 -7.42 -28.58 18.81
C THR A 573 -6.23 -29.11 17.95
N PRO A 574 -5.73 -30.36 18.12
CA PRO A 574 -4.50 -30.84 17.46
C PRO A 574 -4.66 -31.33 16.00
N PRO A 575 -3.56 -31.65 15.29
CA PRO A 575 -3.56 -32.10 13.89
C PRO A 575 -4.12 -33.51 13.66
N VAL A 576 -4.41 -33.82 12.39
CA VAL A 576 -5.00 -35.09 11.91
C VAL A 576 -3.93 -35.93 11.16
N SER A 577 -4.10 -37.26 11.08
CA SER A 577 -3.09 -38.21 10.58
C SER A 577 -2.94 -38.28 9.04
N ASP A 578 -1.80 -38.83 8.60
CA ASP A 578 -1.37 -38.84 7.19
C ASP A 578 -2.27 -39.65 6.23
N ASP A 579 -2.89 -40.75 6.69
CA ASP A 579 -3.85 -41.53 5.88
C ASP A 579 -5.09 -40.71 5.48
N ILE A 580 -5.46 -39.72 6.31
CA ILE A 580 -6.55 -38.80 6.00
C ILE A 580 -6.11 -37.82 4.92
N LEU A 581 -4.88 -37.27 4.98
CA LEU A 581 -4.32 -36.37 3.97
C LEU A 581 -4.31 -36.95 2.55
N HIS A 582 -4.10 -38.26 2.39
CA HIS A 582 -4.05 -38.87 1.05
C HIS A 582 -5.41 -38.87 0.32
N HIS A 583 -6.52 -38.82 1.05
CA HIS A 583 -7.89 -38.84 0.52
C HIS A 583 -8.40 -37.45 0.04
N TRP A 584 -7.51 -36.48 -0.17
CA TRP A 584 -7.88 -35.06 -0.27
C TRP A 584 -7.90 -34.45 -1.68
N LYS A 585 -7.34 -35.14 -2.68
CA LYS A 585 -7.10 -34.58 -4.02
C LYS A 585 -8.33 -33.93 -4.68
N GLY A 586 -9.54 -34.50 -4.50
CA GLY A 586 -10.78 -33.92 -5.04
C GLY A 586 -11.42 -32.80 -4.20
N PHE A 587 -11.16 -32.77 -2.89
CA PHE A 587 -11.88 -31.89 -1.95
C PHE A 587 -11.37 -30.44 -2.01
N CYS A 588 -10.06 -30.26 -2.17
CA CYS A 588 -9.46 -28.92 -2.28
C CYS A 588 -9.88 -28.21 -3.59
N ALA A 589 -9.97 -28.97 -4.70
CA ALA A 589 -10.45 -28.45 -5.98
C ALA A 589 -11.91 -27.98 -5.91
N LEU A 590 -12.76 -28.71 -5.17
CA LEU A 590 -14.16 -28.33 -4.91
C LEU A 590 -14.28 -27.00 -4.16
N ILE A 591 -13.52 -26.82 -3.08
CA ILE A 591 -13.50 -25.56 -2.31
C ILE A 591 -12.98 -24.40 -3.18
N ALA A 592 -11.88 -24.60 -3.90
CA ALA A 592 -11.30 -23.58 -4.78
C ALA A 592 -12.27 -23.14 -5.89
N ASN A 593 -12.94 -24.10 -6.54
CA ASN A 593 -13.88 -23.81 -7.64
C ASN A 593 -15.15 -23.09 -7.15
N ALA A 594 -15.67 -23.48 -5.99
CA ALA A 594 -16.84 -22.83 -5.39
C ALA A 594 -16.55 -21.39 -4.93
N TYR A 595 -15.31 -21.11 -4.52
CA TYR A 595 -14.84 -19.74 -4.21
C TYR A 595 -14.62 -18.92 -5.49
N PHE A 596 -13.93 -19.50 -6.49
CA PHE A 596 -13.52 -18.84 -7.73
C PHE A 596 -14.70 -18.45 -8.65
N ILE A 597 -15.65 -19.36 -8.91
CA ILE A 597 -16.74 -19.10 -9.86
C ILE A 597 -17.89 -18.30 -9.23
N ARG A 598 -18.13 -18.45 -7.91
CA ARG A 598 -19.32 -17.86 -7.27
C ARG A 598 -19.02 -16.73 -6.26
N GLY A 599 -17.74 -16.48 -5.90
CA GLY A 599 -17.35 -15.35 -5.05
C GLY A 599 -17.89 -15.40 -3.61
N MET A 600 -18.18 -16.60 -3.07
CA MET A 600 -18.85 -16.76 -1.78
C MET A 600 -17.90 -17.25 -0.68
N ALA A 601 -17.63 -16.40 0.30
CA ALA A 601 -16.68 -16.70 1.39
C ALA A 601 -17.18 -17.74 2.43
N TRP A 602 -18.48 -18.07 2.44
CA TRP A 602 -19.10 -18.94 3.44
C TRP A 602 -20.02 -19.98 2.80
N LEU A 603 -19.55 -21.23 2.73
CA LEU A 603 -20.32 -22.37 2.22
C LEU A 603 -20.76 -23.29 3.37
N PRO A 604 -22.08 -23.50 3.57
CA PRO A 604 -22.56 -24.50 4.51
C PRO A 604 -22.07 -25.90 4.14
N VAL A 605 -21.72 -26.70 5.15
CA VAL A 605 -21.26 -28.10 5.02
C VAL A 605 -22.17 -28.92 4.09
N LYS A 606 -23.49 -28.73 4.20
CA LYS A 606 -24.49 -29.42 3.39
C LYS A 606 -24.41 -29.08 1.90
N THR A 607 -23.98 -27.86 1.56
CA THR A 607 -23.76 -27.44 0.17
C THR A 607 -22.46 -28.04 -0.38
N LEU A 608 -21.40 -28.10 0.43
CA LEU A 608 -20.16 -28.79 0.06
C LEU A 608 -20.39 -30.31 -0.14
N GLN A 609 -21.25 -30.94 0.65
CA GLN A 609 -21.68 -32.32 0.41
C GLN A 609 -22.43 -32.49 -0.91
N LEU A 610 -23.31 -31.55 -1.29
CA LEU A 610 -24.02 -31.60 -2.57
C LEU A 610 -23.07 -31.44 -3.77
N GLU A 611 -22.11 -30.52 -3.70
CA GLU A 611 -21.09 -30.36 -4.75
C GLU A 611 -20.12 -31.56 -4.76
N GLN A 612 -19.76 -32.14 -3.60
CA GLN A 612 -18.99 -33.40 -3.51
C GLN A 612 -19.75 -34.58 -4.14
N MET A 613 -21.05 -34.71 -3.88
CA MET A 613 -21.93 -35.68 -4.54
C MET A 613 -21.96 -35.49 -6.05
N ALA A 614 -22.05 -34.23 -6.53
CA ALA A 614 -22.12 -33.92 -7.95
C ALA A 614 -20.82 -34.24 -8.71
N VAL A 615 -19.66 -34.01 -8.08
CA VAL A 615 -18.33 -34.23 -8.69
C VAL A 615 -17.83 -35.67 -8.54
N ALA A 616 -18.06 -36.31 -7.38
CA ALA A 616 -17.51 -37.62 -7.04
C ALA A 616 -18.54 -38.77 -7.00
N GLY A 617 -19.82 -38.50 -7.30
CA GLY A 617 -20.91 -39.49 -7.28
C GLY A 617 -21.33 -39.96 -5.89
N ARG A 618 -20.69 -39.46 -4.82
CA ARG A 618 -20.98 -39.74 -3.41
C ARG A 618 -20.56 -38.55 -2.54
N ALA A 619 -21.29 -38.29 -1.46
CA ALA A 619 -20.89 -37.36 -0.41
C ALA A 619 -20.41 -38.12 0.83
N GLU A 620 -19.45 -37.56 1.54
CA GLU A 620 -19.06 -38.02 2.88
C GLU A 620 -20.02 -37.45 3.94
N GLU A 621 -20.02 -38.02 5.15
CA GLU A 621 -20.84 -37.54 6.26
C GLU A 621 -20.56 -36.06 6.61
N PRO A 622 -21.56 -35.28 7.08
CA PRO A 622 -21.40 -33.84 7.28
C PRO A 622 -20.28 -33.50 8.28
N SER A 623 -20.11 -34.33 9.31
CA SER A 623 -19.03 -34.20 10.30
C SER A 623 -17.63 -34.34 9.68
N VAL A 624 -17.48 -35.23 8.70
CA VAL A 624 -16.23 -35.48 7.98
C VAL A 624 -15.91 -34.31 7.05
N VAL A 625 -16.90 -33.85 6.27
CA VAL A 625 -16.76 -32.67 5.40
C VAL A 625 -16.40 -31.41 6.20
N ALA A 626 -17.05 -31.19 7.36
CA ALA A 626 -16.74 -30.09 8.27
C ALA A 626 -15.36 -30.19 8.94
N SER A 627 -14.84 -31.40 9.13
CA SER A 627 -13.48 -31.64 9.65
C SER A 627 -12.42 -31.34 8.59
N ARG A 628 -12.62 -31.85 7.36
CA ARG A 628 -11.72 -31.61 6.21
C ARG A 628 -11.66 -30.12 5.84
N MET A 629 -12.81 -29.44 5.83
CA MET A 629 -12.90 -27.99 5.59
C MET A 629 -12.02 -27.21 6.58
N ARG A 630 -12.09 -27.52 7.88
CA ARG A 630 -11.24 -26.89 8.91
C ARG A 630 -9.75 -27.11 8.67
N LEU A 631 -9.32 -28.34 8.36
CA LEU A 631 -7.90 -28.61 8.16
C LEU A 631 -7.37 -28.00 6.84
N VAL A 632 -8.20 -27.84 5.80
CA VAL A 632 -7.85 -27.04 4.61
C VAL A 632 -7.63 -25.56 4.97
N PHE A 633 -8.54 -24.95 5.74
CA PHE A 633 -8.38 -23.56 6.18
C PHE A 633 -7.14 -23.36 7.06
N SER A 634 -6.91 -24.23 8.06
CA SER A 634 -5.72 -24.13 8.91
C SER A 634 -4.42 -24.39 8.14
N THR A 635 -4.46 -25.16 7.05
CA THR A 635 -3.31 -25.32 6.15
C THR A 635 -3.04 -24.01 5.40
N LEU A 636 -4.05 -23.41 4.78
CA LEU A 636 -3.93 -22.13 4.06
C LEU A 636 -3.42 -21.00 4.96
N GLU A 637 -3.86 -20.96 6.22
CA GLU A 637 -3.38 -20.06 7.28
C GLU A 637 -1.89 -20.26 7.65
N VAL A 638 -1.33 -21.46 7.47
CA VAL A 638 0.08 -21.76 7.73
C VAL A 638 0.96 -21.42 6.53
N VAL A 639 0.54 -21.80 5.31
CA VAL A 639 1.35 -21.56 4.10
C VAL A 639 1.16 -20.19 3.43
N SER A 640 0.07 -19.49 3.71
CA SER A 640 -0.09 -18.06 3.37
C SER A 640 -0.33 -17.26 4.65
N PRO A 641 0.69 -16.60 5.22
CA PRO A 641 0.54 -15.79 6.44
C PRO A 641 -0.35 -14.55 6.29
N GLN A 642 -0.80 -14.25 5.07
CA GLN A 642 -1.75 -13.19 4.73
C GLN A 642 -3.17 -13.73 4.55
N TRP A 643 -3.35 -15.05 4.49
CA TRP A 643 -4.65 -15.68 4.65
C TRP A 643 -5.18 -15.40 6.07
N PRO A 644 -6.48 -15.12 6.25
CA PRO A 644 -7.04 -14.88 7.57
C PRO A 644 -6.77 -16.08 8.49
N LYS A 645 -6.05 -15.81 9.59
CA LYS A 645 -5.77 -16.76 10.67
C LYS A 645 -7.02 -16.90 11.55
N VAL A 646 -7.44 -18.13 11.85
CA VAL A 646 -8.77 -18.46 12.44
C VAL A 646 -8.77 -18.40 13.97
#